data_AF-R6S702-F1
#
_entry.id   AF-R6S702-F1
#
_cell.length_a   1.000
_cell.length_b   1.000
_cell.length_c   1.000
_cell.angle_alpha   90.00
_cell.angle_beta   90.00
_cell.angle_gamma   90.00
#
_symmetry.space_group_name_H-M   'P 1'
#
loop_
_entity.id
_entity.type
_entity.pdbx_description
1 polymer ?
#
loop_
_entity_poly.entity_id
_entity_poly.type
_entity_poly.pdbx_seq_one_letter_code
_entity_poly.pdbx_strand_id
1 'polypeptide(L)'
;MKKNTKLLLTLTLVGTTLFSCSSSVTPINGAKQENQQTEVVETFNIVNATSEYAYLDGLPEKGEVGKTYSFRVSLKPGYHFNDKVTINCGDAIVDVTFENGLYSFVMPNGDITISLDVGVTDFTITNTSMFIEKVLLDDNNEEEVNIRSATAGTALKFEVVHNDDFHFSKITMNNIELEEGEDGYYHFVMPSKPVVLSSDKLETYYNFNLKNELTLSSLKMYTDEEEKTATNKAYKGQKVYLDFTYLSEATKKIMYSFDIKTVVEDEKDAVNLEVMQVENTNVYYFEMVSNDIDITITEKDCTSFFGHALVNKAWKVYYSSEPGASTPKSETKEYSLMTSKEFSFDENGFGKMSKIDFAWDVKTKDSVNLTFKSYSKNLYFTDNLILTPYSEYSSASLDSLYVGTNSSDYVVHSYIAKGAYKIYWIEDENHNIIESIMVIGNKSVYANVILKNSDKTTAIGTDITEGKKIDVYNGEAYIGQMNNSTFSKVSKINVTIDENTEAVIKDKDGNIITSAIYGDTIYVYPTLKDNVGENITLRDVKVSSGSKSISVTKVEGQENVYSFIMPNDEASVFVLSMDPTKYQNYSALGKYITYNMCYGYGYNDRSGDVDYSSTGLTKTTFEFFANGDIEKTTSNTESLTITSLENTDQGKMLINNGTTTGELYFANGLMVTPYSVGNTSFMDVYIGIRVPEGKDATKVKTQVHFNKDDSFWAISFYLENELFGSMFYYDNTIYTGVEFTFDEGYTRVNLNSCYHVVKDGVTLFDVNKNKVTPHVN
;
A
#
# COMPACT_ATOMS: atom_id res chain seq x y z
N MET A 1 48.50 -38.24 -27.46
CA MET A 1 49.12 -38.91 -28.62
C MET A 1 50.00 -37.90 -29.36
N LYS A 2 51.27 -38.27 -29.60
CA LYS A 2 52.27 -37.84 -30.63
C LYS A 2 52.14 -36.41 -31.21
N LYS A 3 53.17 -35.54 -31.28
CA LYS A 3 54.63 -35.65 -31.06
C LYS A 3 55.23 -34.22 -30.93
N ASN A 4 56.25 -34.13 -30.08
CA ASN A 4 57.25 -33.06 -29.89
C ASN A 4 57.85 -32.52 -31.21
N THR A 5 58.45 -31.31 -31.28
CA THR A 5 59.86 -31.07 -30.87
C THR A 5 60.21 -29.58 -30.75
N LYS A 6 60.88 -29.22 -29.63
CA LYS A 6 61.61 -27.98 -29.31
C LYS A 6 63.03 -27.96 -29.91
N LEU A 7 63.59 -26.78 -30.18
CA LEU A 7 65.01 -26.33 -29.97
C LEU A 7 65.13 -24.92 -30.62
N LEU A 8 65.52 -23.78 -30.04
CA LEU A 8 66.47 -23.32 -29.01
C LEU A 8 67.98 -23.45 -29.33
N LEU A 9 68.61 -22.27 -29.48
CA LEU A 9 70.05 -21.91 -29.34
C LEU A 9 71.02 -22.53 -30.39
N THR A 10 72.08 -21.87 -30.88
CA THR A 10 73.07 -21.01 -30.22
C THR A 10 73.96 -20.28 -31.24
N LEU A 11 74.44 -19.10 -30.84
CA LEU A 11 75.57 -18.35 -31.37
C LEU A 11 76.88 -19.17 -31.31
N THR A 12 77.75 -19.07 -32.31
CA THR A 12 79.21 -19.27 -32.10
C THR A 12 80.04 -18.44 -33.06
N LEU A 13 80.98 -17.72 -32.46
CA LEU A 13 81.99 -16.81 -32.98
C LEU A 13 83.35 -17.51 -32.85
N VAL A 14 84.13 -17.62 -33.92
CA VAL A 14 85.61 -17.80 -33.96
C VAL A 14 86.03 -17.40 -35.39
N GLY A 15 87.01 -16.56 -35.73
CA GLY A 15 88.15 -16.01 -35.01
C GLY A 15 89.47 -16.37 -35.72
N THR A 16 90.20 -15.34 -36.22
CA THR A 16 91.68 -15.25 -36.40
C THR A 16 92.35 -16.01 -37.58
N THR A 17 93.40 -15.55 -38.30
CA THR A 17 94.30 -14.36 -38.28
C THR A 17 95.25 -14.32 -39.50
N LEU A 18 95.56 -13.09 -39.97
CA LEU A 18 96.86 -12.43 -40.33
C LEU A 18 98.05 -13.17 -40.99
N PHE A 19 98.65 -12.50 -42.01
CA PHE A 19 100.06 -12.06 -42.17
C PHE A 19 100.10 -11.09 -43.39
N SER A 20 100.25 -9.76 -43.30
CA SER A 20 101.38 -8.85 -43.00
C SER A 20 102.58 -8.85 -43.99
N CYS A 21 102.57 -7.83 -44.87
CA CYS A 21 103.61 -6.83 -45.23
C CYS A 21 105.08 -7.18 -45.59
N SER A 22 105.51 -6.57 -46.72
CA SER A 22 106.76 -5.78 -46.91
C SER A 22 108.08 -6.57 -47.08
N SER A 23 109.14 -6.21 -47.81
CA SER A 23 109.63 -5.03 -48.56
C SER A 23 110.81 -5.46 -49.48
N SER A 24 111.09 -4.71 -50.56
CA SER A 24 112.41 -4.22 -51.10
C SER A 24 113.69 -5.12 -51.08
N VAL A 25 114.69 -5.12 -52.00
CA VAL A 25 115.12 -4.33 -53.19
C VAL A 25 116.39 -5.02 -53.76
N THR A 26 116.43 -5.25 -55.10
CA THR A 26 117.53 -5.24 -56.14
C THR A 26 118.97 -5.79 -55.91
N PRO A 27 119.86 -5.85 -56.94
CA PRO A 27 119.77 -6.26 -58.36
C PRO A 27 120.93 -7.24 -58.77
N ILE A 28 121.05 -7.63 -60.05
CA ILE A 28 122.28 -7.47 -60.88
C ILE A 28 122.01 -7.85 -62.35
N ASN A 29 122.64 -7.03 -63.20
CA ASN A 29 122.67 -6.90 -64.66
C ASN A 29 122.82 -8.15 -65.54
N GLY A 30 122.27 -8.04 -66.75
CA GLY A 30 122.70 -8.77 -67.94
C GLY A 30 121.95 -8.29 -69.19
N ALA A 31 122.63 -7.50 -70.02
CA ALA A 31 122.09 -6.72 -71.14
C ALA A 31 121.42 -7.53 -72.27
N LYS A 32 120.45 -6.90 -72.95
CA LYS A 32 120.54 -6.49 -74.37
C LYS A 32 119.35 -5.61 -74.78
N GLN A 33 119.66 -4.51 -75.44
CA GLN A 33 118.71 -3.66 -76.17
C GLN A 33 118.21 -4.39 -77.42
N GLU A 34 116.92 -4.24 -77.73
CA GLU A 34 116.46 -4.04 -79.10
C GLU A 34 115.14 -3.24 -79.08
N ASN A 35 115.09 -2.22 -79.93
CA ASN A 35 113.96 -1.29 -80.13
C ASN A 35 112.70 -2.01 -80.62
N GLN A 36 111.50 -1.56 -80.19
CA GLN A 36 110.48 -0.98 -81.09
C GLN A 36 109.17 -0.56 -80.36
N GLN A 37 108.81 0.71 -80.58
CA GLN A 37 107.47 1.28 -80.76
C GLN A 37 106.39 1.21 -79.65
N THR A 38 106.07 2.39 -79.09
CA THR A 38 104.94 2.68 -78.21
C THR A 38 103.63 2.79 -78.99
N GLU A 39 102.64 1.95 -78.70
CA GLU A 39 101.23 2.16 -79.11
C GLU A 39 100.53 3.06 -78.10
N VAL A 40 99.88 4.13 -78.57
CA VAL A 40 98.99 4.96 -77.75
C VAL A 40 97.64 4.26 -77.69
N VAL A 41 97.21 3.82 -76.49
CA VAL A 41 95.89 3.21 -76.28
C VAL A 41 94.88 4.33 -75.97
N GLU A 42 93.85 4.47 -76.79
CA GLU A 42 92.76 5.44 -76.57
C GLU A 42 91.90 5.03 -75.36
N THR A 43 91.50 6.00 -74.53
CA THR A 43 90.63 5.79 -73.36
C THR A 43 89.42 6.73 -73.38
N PHE A 44 88.25 6.23 -72.99
CA PHE A 44 86.97 6.94 -73.03
C PHE A 44 86.21 6.86 -71.70
N ASN A 45 85.28 7.79 -71.44
CA ASN A 45 84.53 7.90 -70.19
C ASN A 45 83.49 6.79 -70.04
N ILE A 46 83.25 6.39 -68.78
CA ILE A 46 82.14 5.50 -68.39
C ILE A 46 81.22 6.31 -67.47
N VAL A 47 80.01 6.61 -67.94
CA VAL A 47 79.04 7.41 -67.20
C VAL A 47 77.92 6.52 -66.66
N ASN A 48 77.67 6.56 -65.35
CA ASN A 48 76.49 5.96 -64.74
C ASN A 48 75.31 6.94 -64.81
N ALA A 49 74.46 6.81 -65.84
CA ALA A 49 73.25 7.61 -65.98
C ALA A 49 72.13 7.21 -65.01
N THR A 50 72.34 6.21 -64.17
CA THR A 50 71.36 5.69 -63.20
C THR A 50 71.77 5.93 -61.74
N SER A 51 72.72 6.82 -61.51
CA SER A 51 73.27 7.12 -60.18
C SER A 51 72.23 7.61 -59.16
N GLU A 52 71.09 8.13 -59.63
CA GLU A 52 69.95 8.51 -58.79
C GLU A 52 69.28 7.30 -58.12
N TYR A 53 69.19 6.14 -58.78
CA TYR A 53 68.41 4.98 -58.33
C TYR A 53 69.26 3.73 -58.04
N ALA A 54 70.50 3.68 -58.52
CA ALA A 54 71.37 2.52 -58.37
C ALA A 54 72.86 2.87 -58.32
N TYR A 55 73.63 2.04 -57.61
CA TYR A 55 75.08 2.04 -57.62
C TYR A 55 75.60 0.99 -58.60
N LEU A 56 76.60 1.37 -59.41
CA LEU A 56 77.31 0.47 -60.32
C LEU A 56 78.69 0.16 -59.74
N ASP A 57 78.80 -0.96 -59.04
CA ASP A 57 80.01 -1.32 -58.30
C ASP A 57 81.01 -2.05 -59.20
N GLY A 58 82.26 -1.59 -59.26
CA GLY A 58 83.36 -2.25 -59.98
C GLY A 58 83.81 -1.59 -61.29
N LEU A 59 83.24 -0.43 -61.66
CA LEU A 59 83.65 0.33 -62.85
C LEU A 59 84.62 1.47 -62.51
N PRO A 60 85.65 1.72 -63.35
CA PRO A 60 86.43 2.96 -63.31
C PRO A 60 85.71 4.12 -64.01
N GLU A 61 86.18 5.36 -63.82
CA GLU A 61 85.64 6.54 -64.51
C GLU A 61 85.95 6.55 -66.03
N LYS A 62 87.03 5.87 -66.47
CA LYS A 62 87.45 5.75 -67.87
C LYS A 62 87.91 4.33 -68.20
N GLY A 63 87.61 3.86 -69.42
CA GLY A 63 88.01 2.54 -69.94
C GLY A 63 88.92 2.62 -71.18
N GLU A 64 89.82 1.66 -71.33
CA GLU A 64 90.68 1.47 -72.52
C GLU A 64 89.94 0.67 -73.61
N VAL A 65 90.02 1.11 -74.87
CA VAL A 65 89.34 0.46 -76.00
C VAL A 65 89.75 -1.02 -76.12
N GLY A 66 88.76 -1.91 -76.28
CA GLY A 66 88.95 -3.34 -76.46
C GLY A 66 89.14 -4.14 -75.17
N LYS A 67 89.23 -3.49 -73.99
CA LYS A 67 89.24 -4.20 -72.70
C LYS A 67 87.82 -4.52 -72.22
N THR A 68 87.68 -5.66 -71.54
CA THR A 68 86.44 -6.05 -70.87
C THR A 68 86.36 -5.45 -69.47
N TYR A 69 85.23 -4.84 -69.14
CA TYR A 69 84.91 -4.33 -67.80
C TYR A 69 83.69 -5.06 -67.24
N SER A 70 83.66 -5.28 -65.93
CA SER A 70 82.58 -6.00 -65.24
C SER A 70 82.10 -5.24 -64.01
N PHE A 71 80.79 -5.28 -63.72
CA PHE A 71 80.19 -4.54 -62.61
C PHE A 71 78.94 -5.18 -62.01
N ARG A 72 78.61 -4.78 -60.78
CA ARG A 72 77.36 -5.15 -60.08
C ARG A 72 76.39 -3.99 -60.04
N VAL A 73 75.10 -4.32 -60.05
CA VAL A 73 74.01 -3.38 -59.85
C VAL A 73 73.50 -3.53 -58.42
N SER A 74 73.54 -2.44 -57.66
CA SER A 74 72.98 -2.35 -56.31
C SER A 74 71.93 -1.24 -56.29
N LEU A 75 70.65 -1.59 -56.20
CA LEU A 75 69.56 -0.61 -56.20
C LEU A 75 69.47 0.15 -54.88
N LYS A 76 69.11 1.43 -54.95
CA LYS A 76 68.72 2.22 -53.78
C LYS A 76 67.33 1.76 -53.28
N PRO A 77 66.99 1.99 -52.00
CA PRO A 77 65.70 1.59 -51.46
C PRO A 77 64.51 2.18 -52.23
N GLY A 78 63.46 1.40 -52.46
CA GLY A 78 62.26 1.82 -53.21
C GLY A 78 62.29 1.51 -54.71
N TYR A 79 63.42 1.03 -55.24
CA TYR A 79 63.57 0.65 -56.64
C TYR A 79 63.70 -0.86 -56.81
N HIS A 80 63.16 -1.40 -57.89
CA HIS A 80 63.40 -2.75 -58.37
C HIS A 80 64.01 -2.71 -59.78
N PHE A 81 64.80 -3.71 -60.11
CA PHE A 81 65.53 -3.76 -61.37
C PHE A 81 64.75 -4.62 -62.35
N ASN A 82 64.49 -4.09 -63.55
CA ASN A 82 63.69 -4.76 -64.59
C ASN A 82 64.55 -5.68 -65.48
N ASP A 83 65.70 -6.14 -64.97
CA ASP A 83 66.65 -7.05 -65.62
C ASP A 83 67.24 -6.56 -66.95
N LYS A 84 67.24 -5.25 -67.21
CA LYS A 84 67.80 -4.66 -68.43
C LYS A 84 68.85 -3.61 -68.13
N VAL A 85 70.07 -3.88 -68.57
CA VAL A 85 71.18 -2.91 -68.64
C VAL A 85 71.36 -2.53 -70.10
N THR A 86 71.41 -1.23 -70.39
CA THR A 86 71.77 -0.71 -71.71
C THR A 86 73.04 0.09 -71.59
N ILE A 87 74.02 -0.22 -72.44
CA ILE A 87 75.26 0.55 -72.56
C ILE A 87 75.28 1.17 -73.95
N ASN A 88 75.27 2.50 -74.02
CA ASN A 88 75.27 3.22 -75.28
C ASN A 88 76.63 3.89 -75.50
N CYS A 89 77.12 3.82 -76.73
CA CYS A 89 78.29 4.54 -77.22
C CYS A 89 77.84 5.43 -78.39
N GLY A 90 77.47 6.69 -78.11
CA GLY A 90 76.70 7.50 -79.05
C GLY A 90 75.33 6.87 -79.35
N ASP A 91 75.00 6.71 -80.64
CA ASP A 91 73.75 6.08 -81.09
C ASP A 91 73.80 4.54 -81.16
N ALA A 92 74.97 3.94 -80.88
CA ALA A 92 75.16 2.49 -80.93
C ALA A 92 74.98 1.83 -79.55
N ILE A 93 74.32 0.68 -79.52
CA ILE A 93 74.20 -0.16 -78.32
C ILE A 93 75.42 -1.10 -78.26
N VAL A 94 76.07 -1.14 -77.10
CA VAL A 94 77.18 -2.05 -76.79
C VAL A 94 76.61 -3.34 -76.23
N ASP A 95 77.12 -4.48 -76.72
CA ASP A 95 76.71 -5.79 -76.21
C ASP A 95 77.11 -5.97 -74.75
N VAL A 96 76.15 -6.38 -73.93
CA VAL A 96 76.32 -6.67 -72.51
C VAL A 96 76.10 -8.15 -72.27
N THR A 97 77.02 -8.77 -71.55
CA THR A 97 76.93 -10.16 -71.09
C THR A 97 76.67 -10.19 -69.60
N PHE A 98 75.84 -11.11 -69.12
CA PHE A 98 75.58 -11.30 -67.70
C PHE A 98 75.92 -12.72 -67.29
N GLU A 99 76.98 -12.88 -66.50
CA GLU A 99 77.43 -14.17 -65.97
C GLU A 99 77.90 -14.00 -64.53
N ASN A 100 77.64 -15.00 -63.69
CA ASN A 100 78.10 -15.04 -62.29
C ASN A 100 77.73 -13.79 -61.45
N GLY A 101 76.59 -13.16 -61.73
CA GLY A 101 76.12 -11.97 -61.00
C GLY A 101 76.84 -10.67 -61.35
N LEU A 102 77.53 -10.61 -62.50
CA LEU A 102 78.24 -9.43 -63.01
C LEU A 102 77.83 -9.13 -64.45
N TYR A 103 77.55 -7.86 -64.74
CA TYR A 103 77.39 -7.35 -66.10
C TYR A 103 78.76 -7.04 -66.68
N SER A 104 79.06 -7.52 -67.89
CA SER A 104 80.33 -7.29 -68.55
C SER A 104 80.15 -6.80 -69.99
N PHE A 105 81.00 -5.88 -70.40
CA PHE A 105 81.02 -5.34 -71.77
C PHE A 105 82.47 -5.11 -72.22
N VAL A 106 82.70 -5.11 -73.54
CA VAL A 106 83.98 -4.73 -74.13
C VAL A 106 83.93 -3.24 -74.47
N MET A 107 84.90 -2.46 -74.00
CA MET A 107 84.92 -1.01 -74.19
C MET A 107 85.01 -0.65 -75.68
N PRO A 108 84.01 0.06 -76.23
CA PRO A 108 84.05 0.53 -77.62
C PRO A 108 84.97 1.75 -77.78
N ASN A 109 85.21 2.17 -79.03
CA ASN A 109 85.91 3.41 -79.33
C ASN A 109 84.93 4.60 -79.19
N GLY A 110 84.65 4.99 -77.94
CA GLY A 110 83.83 6.14 -77.61
C GLY A 110 83.36 6.13 -76.15
N ASP A 111 82.93 7.30 -75.66
CA ASP A 111 82.37 7.44 -74.32
C ASP A 111 81.08 6.62 -74.21
N ILE A 112 80.95 5.88 -73.11
CA ILE A 112 79.78 5.07 -72.85
C ILE A 112 78.91 5.63 -71.74
N THR A 113 77.61 5.43 -71.89
CA THR A 113 76.62 5.69 -70.85
C THR A 113 75.91 4.40 -70.49
N ILE A 114 75.96 4.04 -69.21
CA ILE A 114 75.25 2.88 -68.68
C ILE A 114 73.95 3.36 -68.05
N SER A 115 72.85 2.80 -68.55
CA SER A 115 71.51 3.03 -68.05
C SER A 115 70.88 1.71 -67.65
N LEU A 116 70.27 1.68 -66.46
CA LEU A 116 69.46 0.56 -66.01
C LEU A 116 67.98 0.87 -66.25
N ASP A 117 67.24 -0.15 -66.65
CA ASP A 117 65.79 -0.14 -66.57
C ASP A 117 65.39 -0.48 -65.12
N VAL A 118 64.90 0.53 -64.40
CA VAL A 118 64.46 0.39 -63.00
C VAL A 118 62.99 0.79 -62.90
N GLY A 119 62.23 -0.01 -62.14
CA GLY A 119 60.90 0.34 -61.70
C GLY A 119 60.91 0.84 -60.25
N VAL A 120 59.83 1.51 -59.86
CA VAL A 120 59.57 1.88 -58.45
C VAL A 120 58.62 0.86 -57.82
N THR A 121 58.85 0.54 -56.55
CA THR A 121 57.95 -0.31 -55.78
C THR A 121 57.15 0.54 -54.82
N ASP A 122 55.84 0.55 -55.03
CA ASP A 122 54.89 1.07 -54.06
C ASP A 122 54.70 0.06 -52.93
N PHE A 123 54.81 0.54 -51.69
CA PHE A 123 54.49 -0.24 -50.51
C PHE A 123 53.08 0.11 -50.05
N THR A 124 52.31 -0.90 -49.64
CA THR A 124 50.92 -0.71 -49.21
C THR A 124 50.84 -0.14 -47.80
N ILE A 125 49.83 0.69 -47.58
CA ILE A 125 49.45 1.23 -46.27
C ILE A 125 48.11 0.59 -45.90
N THR A 126 48.10 -0.15 -44.79
CA THR A 126 46.90 -0.81 -44.28
C THR A 126 46.55 -0.26 -42.90
N ASN A 127 45.30 0.16 -42.74
CA ASN A 127 44.79 0.59 -41.44
C ASN A 127 43.97 -0.58 -40.89
N THR A 128 44.34 -1.06 -39.72
CA THR A 128 43.63 -2.18 -39.07
C THR A 128 42.36 -1.75 -38.35
N SER A 129 42.09 -0.45 -38.31
CA SER A 129 40.99 0.12 -37.53
C SER A 129 40.33 1.30 -38.25
N MET A 130 39.06 1.50 -37.91
CA MET A 130 38.13 2.46 -38.55
C MET A 130 38.40 3.93 -38.21
N PHE A 131 39.39 4.22 -37.37
CA PHE A 131 39.66 5.57 -36.88
C PHE A 131 40.50 6.44 -37.83
N ILE A 132 41.11 5.84 -38.86
CA ILE A 132 41.85 6.59 -39.87
C ILE A 132 41.05 6.54 -41.16
N GLU A 133 40.35 7.64 -41.45
CA GLU A 133 39.55 7.75 -42.66
C GLU A 133 40.44 7.92 -43.90
N LYS A 134 41.45 8.80 -43.80
CA LYS A 134 42.37 9.12 -44.89
C LYS A 134 43.83 9.17 -44.41
N VAL A 135 44.73 8.70 -45.26
CA VAL A 135 46.16 9.00 -45.18
C VAL A 135 46.48 9.95 -46.32
N LEU A 136 47.19 11.03 -46.03
CA LEU A 136 47.43 12.14 -46.95
C LEU A 136 48.93 12.32 -47.19
N LEU A 137 49.26 12.98 -48.31
CA LEU A 137 50.62 13.48 -48.53
C LEU A 137 50.91 14.62 -47.55
N ASP A 138 52.13 14.61 -47.02
CA ASP A 138 52.64 15.68 -46.17
C ASP A 138 53.37 16.74 -47.02
N ASP A 139 52.62 17.42 -47.88
CA ASP A 139 53.09 18.50 -48.75
C ASP A 139 52.09 19.68 -48.73
N ASN A 140 52.57 20.88 -49.02
CA ASN A 140 51.84 22.15 -48.92
C ASN A 140 50.94 22.44 -50.15
N ASN A 141 50.82 21.54 -51.12
CA ASN A 141 50.02 21.70 -52.33
C ASN A 141 48.87 20.68 -52.40
N GLU A 142 47.66 21.22 -52.54
CA GLU A 142 46.36 20.54 -52.41
C GLU A 142 46.09 19.48 -53.48
N GLU A 143 45.86 18.25 -53.03
CA GLU A 143 44.61 17.48 -53.21
C GLU A 143 44.53 16.48 -52.02
N GLU A 144 43.40 16.44 -51.30
CA GLU A 144 43.18 15.44 -50.23
C GLU A 144 42.90 14.04 -50.83
N VAL A 145 43.90 13.47 -51.47
CA VAL A 145 43.83 12.10 -52.00
C VAL A 145 44.20 11.12 -50.90
N ASN A 146 43.31 10.16 -50.65
CA ASN A 146 43.57 9.10 -49.71
C ASN A 146 44.62 8.12 -50.27
N ILE A 147 45.84 8.20 -49.75
CA ILE A 147 46.98 7.40 -50.17
C ILE A 147 46.93 6.02 -49.53
N ARG A 148 46.79 4.97 -50.36
CA ARG A 148 46.78 3.57 -49.92
C ARG A 148 48.07 2.81 -50.22
N SER A 149 48.97 3.42 -50.97
CA SER A 149 50.33 2.94 -51.20
C SER A 149 51.23 4.10 -51.60
N ALA A 150 52.52 4.01 -51.27
CA ALA A 150 53.51 5.02 -51.63
C ALA A 150 54.91 4.41 -51.79
N THR A 151 55.77 5.09 -52.53
CA THR A 151 57.19 4.73 -52.63
C THR A 151 57.92 5.07 -51.32
N ALA A 152 58.99 4.33 -51.03
CA ALA A 152 59.81 4.58 -49.85
C ALA A 152 60.39 6.01 -49.85
N GLY A 153 60.37 6.68 -48.69
CA GLY A 153 60.82 8.06 -48.53
C GLY A 153 59.73 9.12 -48.69
N THR A 154 58.52 8.74 -49.13
CA THR A 154 57.37 9.67 -49.22
C THR A 154 56.93 10.13 -47.83
N ALA A 155 56.83 11.43 -47.59
CA ALA A 155 56.29 11.99 -46.35
C ALA A 155 54.76 11.95 -46.39
N LEU A 156 54.17 11.40 -45.34
CA LEU A 156 52.74 11.13 -45.23
C LEU A 156 52.24 11.56 -43.86
N LYS A 157 50.96 11.91 -43.79
CA LYS A 157 50.30 12.25 -42.53
C LYS A 157 48.89 11.71 -42.48
N PHE A 158 48.34 11.55 -41.29
CA PHE A 158 46.94 11.16 -41.11
C PHE A 158 46.37 11.75 -39.83
N GLU A 159 45.07 11.99 -39.84
CA GLU A 159 44.31 12.40 -38.67
C GLU A 159 43.53 11.20 -38.13
N VAL A 160 43.27 11.22 -36.83
CA VAL A 160 42.44 10.23 -36.16
C VAL A 160 41.05 10.80 -35.97
N VAL A 161 40.02 10.06 -36.39
CA VAL A 161 38.63 10.45 -36.15
C VAL A 161 38.34 10.35 -34.66
N HIS A 162 38.12 11.50 -34.03
CA HIS A 162 37.72 11.58 -32.64
C HIS A 162 36.24 11.21 -32.45
N ASN A 163 35.93 10.55 -31.34
CA ASN A 163 34.58 10.22 -30.93
C ASN A 163 34.51 10.35 -29.40
N ASP A 164 33.45 10.95 -28.87
CA ASP A 164 33.31 11.15 -27.42
C ASP A 164 33.15 9.81 -26.66
N ASP A 165 32.69 8.76 -27.34
CA ASP A 165 32.40 7.43 -26.77
C ASP A 165 33.64 6.54 -26.61
N PHE A 166 34.77 6.90 -27.22
CA PHE A 166 36.02 6.16 -27.06
C PHE A 166 37.25 7.03 -27.30
N HIS A 167 38.35 6.68 -26.66
CA HIS A 167 39.66 7.28 -26.91
C HIS A 167 40.69 6.21 -27.25
N PHE A 168 41.85 6.66 -27.70
CA PHE A 168 42.96 5.79 -28.05
C PHE A 168 44.05 5.93 -27.01
N SER A 169 44.55 4.80 -26.49
CA SER A 169 45.67 4.86 -25.53
C SER A 169 47.00 5.16 -26.22
N LYS A 170 47.15 4.73 -27.48
CA LYS A 170 48.31 4.98 -28.34
C LYS A 170 47.99 4.65 -29.80
N ILE A 171 48.60 5.38 -30.72
CA ILE A 171 48.60 5.08 -32.16
C ILE A 171 49.95 4.48 -32.52
N THR A 172 49.98 3.40 -33.32
CA THR A 172 51.23 2.76 -33.72
C THR A 172 51.33 2.51 -35.23
N MET A 173 52.55 2.63 -35.75
CA MET A 173 52.95 2.23 -37.09
C MET A 173 53.88 1.02 -37.00
N ASN A 174 53.48 -0.14 -37.54
CA ASN A 174 54.27 -1.37 -37.49
C ASN A 174 54.75 -1.71 -36.05
N ASN A 175 53.89 -1.52 -35.06
CA ASN A 175 54.14 -1.65 -33.61
C ASN A 175 55.09 -0.61 -32.98
N ILE A 176 55.37 0.50 -33.67
CA ILE A 176 56.11 1.63 -33.14
C ILE A 176 55.12 2.76 -32.83
N GLU A 177 55.12 3.26 -31.62
CA GLU A 177 54.23 4.35 -31.19
C GLU A 177 54.54 5.64 -31.94
N LEU A 178 53.49 6.35 -32.33
CA LEU A 178 53.55 7.65 -33.00
C LEU A 178 53.03 8.73 -32.04
N GLU A 179 53.67 9.90 -32.09
CA GLU A 179 53.21 11.10 -31.39
C GLU A 179 52.45 12.01 -32.36
N GLU A 180 51.45 12.70 -31.84
CA GLU A 180 50.69 13.69 -32.58
C GLU A 180 51.50 14.98 -32.75
N GLY A 181 51.53 15.51 -33.97
CA GLY A 181 52.14 16.80 -34.27
C GLY A 181 51.33 17.96 -33.68
N GLU A 182 51.97 19.13 -33.56
CA GLU A 182 51.29 20.36 -33.09
C GLU A 182 50.17 20.82 -34.05
N ASP A 183 50.13 20.30 -35.27
CA ASP A 183 49.12 20.57 -36.29
C ASP A 183 47.91 19.61 -36.24
N GLY A 184 47.88 18.68 -35.28
CA GLY A 184 46.81 17.69 -35.12
C GLY A 184 46.94 16.45 -36.00
N TYR A 185 48.04 16.29 -36.74
CA TYR A 185 48.29 15.13 -37.58
C TYR A 185 49.38 14.21 -37.00
N TYR A 186 49.28 12.91 -37.31
CA TYR A 186 50.34 11.95 -37.09
C TYR A 186 51.18 11.83 -38.36
N HIS A 187 52.47 12.17 -38.27
CA HIS A 187 53.39 12.21 -39.41
C HIS A 187 54.25 10.95 -39.47
N PHE A 188 54.48 10.43 -40.68
CA PHE A 188 55.44 9.36 -40.90
C PHE A 188 56.05 9.41 -42.31
N VAL A 189 57.24 8.85 -42.45
CA VAL A 189 57.90 8.68 -43.76
C VAL A 189 57.76 7.22 -44.18
N MET A 190 57.33 7.00 -45.42
CA MET A 190 57.09 5.65 -45.94
C MET A 190 58.37 4.81 -45.90
N PRO A 191 58.41 3.70 -45.13
CA PRO A 191 59.57 2.82 -45.09
C PRO A 191 59.65 1.92 -46.34
N SER A 192 60.78 1.24 -46.55
CA SER A 192 60.96 0.26 -47.63
C SER A 192 60.29 -1.10 -47.36
N LYS A 193 59.07 -1.05 -46.80
CA LYS A 193 58.21 -2.20 -46.49
C LYS A 193 56.76 -1.71 -46.28
N PRO A 194 55.76 -2.59 -46.36
CA PRO A 194 54.38 -2.22 -46.03
C PRO A 194 54.23 -1.60 -44.64
N VAL A 195 53.25 -0.71 -44.51
CA VAL A 195 52.89 -0.03 -43.26
C VAL A 195 51.56 -0.55 -42.75
N VAL A 196 51.51 -0.89 -41.47
CA VAL A 196 50.28 -1.16 -40.73
C VAL A 196 50.09 -0.10 -39.67
N LEU A 197 49.00 0.66 -39.76
CA LEU A 197 48.55 1.60 -38.72
C LEU A 197 47.52 0.90 -37.82
N SER A 198 47.70 1.00 -36.52
CA SER A 198 46.84 0.37 -35.51
C SER A 198 46.73 1.23 -34.25
N SER A 199 45.71 0.95 -33.43
CA SER A 199 45.50 1.58 -32.13
C SER A 199 44.76 0.64 -31.19
N ASP A 200 45.00 0.82 -29.90
CA ASP A 200 44.22 0.20 -28.83
C ASP A 200 43.05 1.13 -28.44
N LYS A 201 41.82 0.69 -28.75
CA LYS A 201 40.57 1.42 -28.43
C LYS A 201 40.27 1.26 -26.93
N LEU A 202 40.01 2.38 -26.25
CA LEU A 202 39.51 2.43 -24.88
C LEU A 202 38.12 3.08 -24.88
N GLU A 203 37.12 2.37 -24.40
CA GLU A 203 35.76 2.91 -24.31
C GLU A 203 35.65 4.00 -23.22
N THR A 204 34.86 5.02 -23.47
CA THR A 204 34.48 6.02 -22.46
C THR A 204 33.37 5.44 -21.58
N TYR A 205 33.57 5.49 -20.26
CA TYR A 205 32.59 5.00 -19.29
C TYR A 205 31.75 6.15 -18.76
N TYR A 206 30.44 5.94 -18.74
CA TYR A 206 29.43 6.81 -18.16
C TYR A 206 28.86 6.16 -16.90
N ASN A 207 28.49 6.97 -15.92
CA ASN A 207 27.97 6.50 -14.64
C ASN A 207 26.47 6.23 -14.72
N PHE A 208 25.97 5.30 -13.90
CA PHE A 208 24.56 5.16 -13.64
C PHE A 208 24.30 5.07 -12.13
N ASN A 209 23.34 5.85 -11.65
CA ASN A 209 23.13 6.08 -10.23
C ASN A 209 21.68 5.79 -9.82
N LEU A 210 21.52 4.90 -8.84
CA LEU A 210 20.23 4.68 -8.19
C LEU A 210 19.92 5.85 -7.25
N LYS A 211 18.75 6.48 -7.39
CA LYS A 211 18.36 7.68 -6.61
C LYS A 211 17.58 7.40 -5.35
N ASN A 212 17.00 6.22 -5.23
CA ASN A 212 16.15 5.88 -4.10
C ASN A 212 16.55 4.54 -3.50
N GLU A 213 16.33 4.40 -2.19
CA GLU A 213 16.47 3.11 -1.52
C GLU A 213 15.27 2.21 -1.84
N LEU A 214 15.55 0.91 -1.94
CA LEU A 214 14.55 -0.13 -2.10
C LEU A 214 14.21 -0.71 -0.74
N THR A 215 12.94 -1.00 -0.51
CA THR A 215 12.41 -1.43 0.79
C THR A 215 11.93 -2.87 0.81
N LEU A 216 11.60 -3.43 -0.37
CA LEU A 216 11.10 -4.79 -0.53
C LEU A 216 12.12 -5.71 -1.20
N SER A 217 13.04 -5.16 -1.99
CA SER A 217 14.11 -5.89 -2.67
C SER A 217 15.48 -5.23 -2.47
N SER A 218 16.53 -5.98 -2.82
CA SER A 218 17.88 -5.49 -3.04
C SER A 218 18.19 -5.55 -4.53
N LEU A 219 18.94 -4.55 -5.01
CA LEU A 219 19.34 -4.44 -6.41
C LEU A 219 20.85 -4.64 -6.54
N LYS A 220 21.24 -5.51 -7.47
CA LYS A 220 22.61 -5.63 -7.96
C LYS A 220 22.68 -5.20 -9.42
N MET A 221 23.51 -4.19 -9.70
CA MET A 221 23.73 -3.69 -11.05
C MET A 221 25.05 -4.20 -11.62
N TYR A 222 25.03 -4.75 -12.82
CA TYR A 222 26.22 -5.29 -13.50
C TYR A 222 26.10 -5.18 -15.02
N THR A 223 27.20 -5.29 -15.74
CA THR A 223 27.22 -5.26 -17.22
C THR A 223 27.64 -6.59 -17.85
N ASP A 224 28.27 -7.48 -17.08
CA ASP A 224 28.70 -8.81 -17.50
C ASP A 224 27.73 -9.87 -16.93
N GLU A 225 27.04 -10.60 -17.79
CA GLU A 225 26.03 -11.57 -17.41
C GLU A 225 26.60 -12.86 -16.80
N GLU A 226 27.86 -13.21 -17.11
CA GLU A 226 28.52 -14.41 -16.61
C GLU A 226 29.15 -14.15 -15.23
N GLU A 227 29.95 -13.09 -15.10
CA GLU A 227 30.64 -12.77 -13.84
C GLU A 227 29.73 -12.06 -12.83
N LYS A 228 28.75 -11.29 -13.33
CA LYS A 228 27.85 -10.45 -12.53
C LYS A 228 28.58 -9.57 -11.52
N THR A 229 29.74 -9.04 -11.86
CA THR A 229 30.49 -8.14 -10.96
C THR A 229 29.76 -6.80 -10.84
N ALA A 230 29.54 -6.33 -9.61
CA ALA A 230 28.80 -5.10 -9.38
C ALA A 230 29.56 -3.88 -9.93
N THR A 231 28.86 -3.01 -10.64
CA THR A 231 29.42 -1.78 -11.23
C THR A 231 28.37 -0.67 -11.22
N ASN A 232 28.84 0.57 -11.30
CA ASN A 232 28.02 1.79 -11.44
C ASN A 232 28.37 2.57 -12.72
N LYS A 233 29.07 1.93 -13.66
CA LYS A 233 29.50 2.54 -14.92
C LYS A 233 29.48 1.54 -16.07
N ALA A 234 29.18 2.03 -17.27
CA ALA A 234 29.13 1.28 -18.52
C ALA A 234 29.52 2.18 -19.70
N TYR A 235 29.90 1.59 -20.83
CA TYR A 235 30.12 2.33 -22.08
C TYR A 235 28.91 2.20 -23.01
N LYS A 236 28.77 3.11 -23.97
CA LYS A 236 27.64 3.14 -24.91
C LYS A 236 27.43 1.80 -25.62
N GLY A 237 26.17 1.38 -25.73
CA GLY A 237 25.77 0.12 -26.35
C GLY A 237 25.94 -1.11 -25.45
N GLN A 238 26.57 -0.96 -24.28
CA GLN A 238 26.65 -2.04 -23.30
C GLN A 238 25.32 -2.17 -22.54
N LYS A 239 24.88 -3.41 -22.30
CA LYS A 239 23.72 -3.68 -21.45
C LYS A 239 24.06 -3.47 -19.98
N VAL A 240 23.21 -2.75 -19.28
CA VAL A 240 23.23 -2.62 -17.82
C VAL A 240 22.09 -3.45 -17.26
N TYR A 241 22.43 -4.49 -16.52
CA TYR A 241 21.47 -5.41 -15.90
C TYR A 241 21.13 -4.96 -14.48
N LEU A 242 19.85 -5.07 -14.13
CA LEU A 242 19.25 -4.77 -12.84
C LEU A 242 18.70 -6.09 -12.26
N ASP A 243 19.47 -6.74 -11.39
CA ASP A 243 19.14 -8.06 -10.82
C ASP A 243 18.59 -7.89 -9.39
N PHE A 244 17.30 -8.19 -9.23
CA PHE A 244 16.57 -7.98 -7.99
C PHE A 244 16.43 -9.24 -7.15
N THR A 245 16.75 -9.13 -5.85
CA THR A 245 16.55 -10.19 -4.86
C THR A 245 15.61 -9.70 -3.76
N TYR A 246 14.55 -10.47 -3.46
CA TYR A 246 13.59 -10.10 -2.42
C TYR A 246 14.25 -10.11 -1.03
N LEU A 247 13.91 -9.13 -0.19
CA LEU A 247 14.45 -9.04 1.17
C LEU A 247 13.74 -9.97 2.17
N SER A 248 12.50 -10.37 1.87
CA SER A 248 11.67 -11.19 2.74
C SER A 248 11.27 -12.48 2.03
N GLU A 249 11.41 -13.62 2.72
CA GLU A 249 10.90 -14.92 2.24
C GLU A 249 9.35 -14.95 2.17
N ALA A 250 8.67 -14.09 2.92
CA ALA A 250 7.21 -13.97 2.85
C ALA A 250 6.75 -13.28 1.57
N THR A 251 7.58 -12.42 0.98
CA THR A 251 7.27 -11.72 -0.27
C THR A 251 7.51 -12.65 -1.44
N LYS A 252 6.43 -12.99 -2.16
CA LYS A 252 6.50 -13.94 -3.29
C LYS A 252 6.54 -13.23 -4.63
N LYS A 253 6.07 -11.98 -4.70
CA LYS A 253 6.01 -11.23 -5.95
C LYS A 253 6.10 -9.73 -5.70
N ILE A 254 7.01 -9.08 -6.41
CA ILE A 254 7.13 -7.62 -6.48
C ILE A 254 6.94 -7.19 -7.93
N MET A 255 6.23 -6.09 -8.15
CA MET A 255 6.20 -5.41 -9.43
C MET A 255 7.09 -4.16 -9.35
N TYR A 256 7.95 -3.98 -10.34
CA TYR A 256 8.86 -2.85 -10.45
C TYR A 256 8.36 -1.88 -11.53
N SER A 257 8.42 -0.59 -11.24
CA SER A 257 8.27 0.48 -12.22
C SER A 257 9.57 1.26 -12.31
N PHE A 258 10.04 1.52 -13.53
CA PHE A 258 11.33 2.11 -13.81
C PHE A 258 11.18 3.51 -14.39
N ASP A 259 11.94 4.46 -13.85
CA ASP A 259 12.19 5.77 -14.45
C ASP A 259 13.71 5.89 -14.62
N ILE A 260 14.19 5.64 -15.84
CA ILE A 260 15.62 5.61 -16.19
C ILE A 260 15.86 6.69 -17.23
N LYS A 261 16.65 7.71 -16.89
CA LYS A 261 16.85 8.89 -17.74
C LYS A 261 18.28 9.40 -17.73
N THR A 262 18.69 10.04 -18.81
CA THR A 262 19.99 10.71 -18.91
C THR A 262 20.10 11.92 -18.00
N VAL A 263 21.28 12.14 -17.42
CA VAL A 263 21.61 13.30 -16.60
C VAL A 263 21.97 14.47 -17.51
N VAL A 264 21.19 15.55 -17.44
CA VAL A 264 21.35 16.77 -18.23
C VAL A 264 21.03 17.99 -17.38
N GLU A 265 21.46 19.19 -17.80
CA GLU A 265 21.22 20.43 -17.03
C GLU A 265 19.74 20.87 -17.01
N ASP A 266 19.03 20.72 -18.14
CA ASP A 266 17.58 20.96 -18.23
C ASP A 266 16.85 19.62 -18.38
N GLU A 267 15.95 19.31 -17.44
CA GLU A 267 15.22 18.04 -17.39
C GLU A 267 14.40 17.76 -18.67
N LYS A 268 14.04 18.79 -19.44
CA LYS A 268 13.34 18.60 -20.73
C LYS A 268 14.18 17.92 -21.80
N ASP A 269 15.50 17.99 -21.68
CA ASP A 269 16.44 17.37 -22.62
C ASP A 269 16.80 15.95 -22.18
N ALA A 270 16.26 15.47 -21.05
CA ALA A 270 16.52 14.13 -20.55
C ALA A 270 15.84 13.09 -21.44
N VAL A 271 16.60 12.08 -21.85
CA VAL A 271 16.11 10.96 -22.65
C VAL A 271 15.75 9.81 -21.72
N ASN A 272 14.51 9.32 -21.79
CA ASN A 272 14.08 8.12 -21.10
C ASN A 272 14.56 6.87 -21.84
N LEU A 273 15.13 5.92 -21.10
CA LEU A 273 15.61 4.66 -21.63
C LEU A 273 14.56 3.56 -21.46
N GLU A 274 14.42 2.74 -22.49
CA GLU A 274 13.55 1.57 -22.44
C GLU A 274 14.19 0.46 -21.58
N VAL A 275 13.37 -0.13 -20.71
CA VAL A 275 13.78 -1.24 -19.83
C VAL A 275 13.12 -2.52 -20.30
N MET A 276 13.94 -3.53 -20.58
CA MET A 276 13.49 -4.85 -20.99
C MET A 276 13.67 -5.86 -19.85
N GLN A 277 12.76 -6.82 -19.74
CA GLN A 277 12.87 -7.91 -18.77
C GLN A 277 13.53 -9.14 -19.42
N VAL A 278 14.44 -9.79 -18.72
CA VAL A 278 14.93 -11.13 -19.08
C VAL A 278 13.84 -12.15 -18.73
N GLU A 279 13.35 -12.88 -19.73
CA GLU A 279 12.17 -13.76 -19.60
C GLU A 279 12.22 -14.66 -18.37
N ASN A 280 11.12 -14.70 -17.62
CA ASN A 280 10.93 -15.54 -16.43
C ASN A 280 11.96 -15.32 -15.30
N THR A 281 12.61 -14.16 -15.25
CA THR A 281 13.53 -13.80 -14.17
C THR A 281 13.16 -12.47 -13.51
N ASN A 282 13.77 -12.17 -12.36
CA ASN A 282 13.73 -10.85 -11.74
C ASN A 282 14.88 -9.96 -12.22
N VAL A 283 15.38 -10.19 -13.44
CA VAL A 283 16.46 -9.42 -14.05
C VAL A 283 15.89 -8.55 -15.17
N TYR A 284 16.21 -7.27 -15.12
CA TYR A 284 15.87 -6.29 -16.14
C TYR A 284 17.13 -5.71 -16.75
N TYR A 285 17.06 -5.07 -17.90
CA TYR A 285 18.20 -4.39 -18.48
C TYR A 285 17.80 -3.20 -19.36
N PHE A 286 18.72 -2.27 -19.51
CA PHE A 286 18.66 -1.20 -20.51
C PHE A 286 20.01 -1.12 -21.25
N GLU A 287 20.02 -0.47 -22.41
CA GLU A 287 21.24 -0.23 -23.19
C GLU A 287 21.81 1.14 -22.85
N MET A 288 23.10 1.19 -22.52
CA MET A 288 23.78 2.42 -22.12
C MET A 288 23.94 3.39 -23.29
N VAL A 289 23.83 4.68 -23.01
CA VAL A 289 24.01 5.77 -23.98
C VAL A 289 25.20 6.66 -23.61
N SER A 290 25.52 7.62 -24.48
CA SER A 290 26.63 8.58 -24.33
C SER A 290 26.39 9.64 -23.23
N ASN A 291 25.84 9.26 -22.08
CA ASN A 291 25.59 10.17 -20.97
C ASN A 291 25.44 9.42 -19.64
N ASP A 292 25.69 10.11 -18.52
CA ASP A 292 25.38 9.58 -17.19
C ASP A 292 23.87 9.35 -17.04
N ILE A 293 23.48 8.37 -16.23
CA ILE A 293 22.09 7.92 -16.07
C ILE A 293 21.65 8.01 -14.62
N ASP A 294 20.43 8.49 -14.40
CA ASP A 294 19.73 8.42 -13.13
C ASP A 294 18.64 7.35 -13.20
N ILE A 295 18.61 6.47 -12.19
CA ILE A 295 17.68 5.34 -12.07
C ILE A 295 16.80 5.58 -10.84
N THR A 296 15.49 5.60 -11.03
CA THR A 296 14.51 5.57 -9.94
C THR A 296 13.60 4.35 -10.13
N ILE A 297 13.46 3.55 -9.08
CA ILE A 297 12.66 2.31 -9.11
C ILE A 297 11.57 2.37 -8.04
N THR A 298 10.32 2.17 -8.44
CA THR A 298 9.20 2.03 -7.51
C THR A 298 8.83 0.56 -7.35
N GLU A 299 8.67 0.10 -6.11
CA GLU A 299 8.29 -1.28 -5.78
C GLU A 299 6.83 -1.35 -5.33
N LYS A 300 6.10 -2.36 -5.80
CA LYS A 300 4.78 -2.72 -5.29
C LYS A 300 4.79 -4.18 -4.84
N ASP A 301 4.47 -4.43 -3.57
CA ASP A 301 4.24 -5.79 -3.09
C ASP A 301 2.95 -6.33 -3.72
N CYS A 302 3.08 -7.43 -4.45
CA CYS A 302 1.99 -8.09 -5.15
C CYS A 302 1.72 -9.50 -4.61
N THR A 303 2.30 -9.86 -3.48
CA THR A 303 2.23 -11.20 -2.88
C THR A 303 0.80 -11.68 -2.64
N SER A 304 -0.11 -10.80 -2.23
CA SER A 304 -1.52 -11.14 -1.98
C SER A 304 -2.33 -11.41 -3.25
N PHE A 305 -1.85 -10.99 -4.41
CA PHE A 305 -2.56 -11.11 -5.69
C PHE A 305 -2.01 -12.26 -6.55
N PHE A 306 -0.72 -12.56 -6.41
CA PHE A 306 -0.04 -13.58 -7.18
C PHE A 306 -0.63 -14.97 -6.94
N GLY A 307 -1.12 -15.63 -8.01
CA GLY A 307 -1.79 -16.92 -7.91
C GLY A 307 -3.13 -16.92 -7.14
N HIS A 308 -3.71 -15.74 -6.87
CA HIS A 308 -4.98 -15.63 -6.18
C HIS A 308 -6.14 -16.25 -6.99
N ALA A 309 -7.18 -16.78 -6.33
CA ALA A 309 -8.28 -17.50 -6.98
C ALA A 309 -9.07 -16.71 -8.05
N LEU A 310 -8.94 -15.38 -8.05
CA LEU A 310 -9.58 -14.47 -8.99
C LEU A 310 -8.77 -14.17 -10.25
N VAL A 311 -7.43 -14.29 -10.20
CA VAL A 311 -6.55 -13.89 -11.31
C VAL A 311 -6.55 -14.91 -12.44
N ASN A 312 -6.12 -14.48 -13.63
CA ASN A 312 -6.02 -15.34 -14.83
C ASN A 312 -7.35 -16.00 -15.24
N LYS A 313 -8.48 -15.40 -14.85
CA LYS A 313 -9.84 -15.87 -15.12
C LYS A 313 -10.69 -14.73 -15.69
N ALA A 314 -11.52 -15.06 -16.68
CA ALA A 314 -12.52 -14.16 -17.24
C ALA A 314 -13.88 -14.44 -16.60
N TRP A 315 -14.29 -13.57 -15.69
CA TRP A 315 -15.52 -13.73 -14.92
C TRP A 315 -16.68 -13.04 -15.61
N LYS A 316 -17.66 -13.80 -16.09
CA LYS A 316 -18.86 -13.23 -16.71
C LYS A 316 -19.98 -13.16 -15.70
N VAL A 317 -20.69 -12.05 -15.66
CA VAL A 317 -21.80 -11.84 -14.73
C VAL A 317 -23.10 -11.50 -15.44
N TYR A 318 -24.21 -11.83 -14.79
CA TYR A 318 -25.53 -11.33 -15.13
C TYR A 318 -26.07 -10.44 -14.00
N TYR A 319 -27.00 -9.56 -14.37
CA TYR A 319 -27.75 -8.76 -13.41
C TYR A 319 -28.83 -9.60 -12.72
N SER A 320 -28.71 -9.76 -11.41
CA SER A 320 -29.71 -10.37 -10.53
C SER A 320 -30.37 -9.28 -9.70
N SER A 321 -31.62 -8.94 -10.04
CA SER A 321 -32.40 -7.93 -9.32
C SER A 321 -33.23 -8.55 -8.20
N GLU A 322 -33.58 -7.74 -7.20
CA GLU A 322 -34.68 -8.08 -6.31
C GLU A 322 -35.99 -8.33 -7.12
N PRO A 323 -36.79 -9.35 -6.77
CA PRO A 323 -38.10 -9.55 -7.38
C PRO A 323 -39.05 -8.37 -7.08
N GLY A 324 -39.65 -7.82 -8.12
CA GLY A 324 -40.77 -6.90 -7.99
C GLY A 324 -42.01 -7.64 -7.47
N ALA A 325 -42.45 -7.27 -6.26
CA ALA A 325 -43.66 -7.75 -5.54
C ALA A 325 -43.72 -9.24 -5.09
N SER A 326 -43.67 -9.41 -3.76
CA SER A 326 -44.18 -10.49 -2.88
C SER A 326 -43.83 -11.97 -3.09
N THR A 327 -43.31 -12.43 -4.23
CA THR A 327 -43.03 -13.86 -4.44
C THR A 327 -41.53 -14.17 -4.46
N PRO A 328 -41.08 -15.24 -3.79
CA PRO A 328 -39.74 -15.79 -4.00
C PRO A 328 -39.49 -16.08 -5.48
N LYS A 329 -38.24 -15.98 -5.90
CA LYS A 329 -37.84 -16.21 -7.30
C LYS A 329 -36.71 -17.20 -7.37
N SER A 330 -36.86 -18.24 -8.19
CA SER A 330 -35.77 -19.11 -8.60
C SER A 330 -35.35 -18.78 -10.02
N GLU A 331 -34.05 -18.71 -10.29
CA GLU A 331 -33.51 -18.52 -11.63
C GLU A 331 -32.31 -19.42 -11.86
N THR A 332 -32.12 -19.80 -13.12
CA THR A 332 -30.95 -20.53 -13.59
C THR A 332 -30.32 -19.76 -14.74
N LYS A 333 -29.00 -19.63 -14.75
CA LYS A 333 -28.24 -18.86 -15.73
C LYS A 333 -27.03 -19.64 -16.22
N GLU A 334 -27.06 -20.00 -17.50
CA GLU A 334 -25.89 -20.54 -18.18
C GLU A 334 -24.83 -19.45 -18.44
N TYR A 335 -23.56 -19.84 -18.52
CA TYR A 335 -22.43 -18.95 -18.80
C TYR A 335 -22.63 -18.11 -20.07
N SER A 336 -23.19 -18.70 -21.13
CA SER A 336 -23.46 -18.03 -22.41
C SER A 336 -24.45 -16.85 -22.28
N LEU A 337 -25.29 -16.86 -21.23
CA LEU A 337 -26.30 -15.85 -20.95
C LEU A 337 -25.82 -14.76 -19.96
N MET A 338 -24.58 -14.83 -19.49
CA MET A 338 -23.96 -13.86 -18.59
C MET A 338 -23.35 -12.69 -19.35
N THR A 339 -24.21 -11.83 -19.88
CA THR A 339 -23.83 -10.76 -20.83
C THR A 339 -23.72 -9.38 -20.22
N SER A 340 -23.87 -9.23 -18.90
CA SER A 340 -24.00 -7.90 -18.28
C SER A 340 -22.65 -7.18 -18.16
N LYS A 341 -21.66 -7.82 -17.55
CA LYS A 341 -20.28 -7.32 -17.40
C LYS A 341 -19.31 -8.51 -17.41
N GLU A 342 -18.04 -8.18 -17.59
CA GLU A 342 -16.93 -9.13 -17.47
C GLU A 342 -15.92 -8.55 -16.49
N PHE A 343 -15.40 -9.36 -15.57
CA PHE A 343 -14.34 -8.97 -14.66
C PHE A 343 -13.07 -9.76 -14.98
N SER A 344 -11.94 -9.05 -15.04
CA SER A 344 -10.61 -9.63 -15.08
C SER A 344 -9.76 -9.03 -13.95
N PHE A 345 -8.93 -9.85 -13.33
CA PHE A 345 -8.06 -9.48 -12.24
C PHE A 345 -6.63 -9.81 -12.61
N ASP A 346 -5.75 -8.82 -12.47
CA ASP A 346 -4.33 -8.95 -12.74
C ASP A 346 -3.58 -9.17 -11.42
N GLU A 347 -2.46 -9.89 -11.49
CA GLU A 347 -1.60 -10.20 -10.34
C GLU A 347 -0.87 -8.98 -9.76
N ASN A 348 -1.08 -7.80 -10.32
CA ASN A 348 -0.52 -6.54 -9.84
C ASN A 348 -1.51 -5.73 -8.99
N GLY A 349 -2.66 -6.30 -8.61
CA GLY A 349 -3.69 -5.61 -7.82
C GLY A 349 -4.52 -4.60 -8.62
N PHE A 350 -4.50 -4.70 -9.95
CA PHE A 350 -5.42 -4.01 -10.86
C PHE A 350 -6.35 -5.00 -11.57
N GLY A 351 -7.40 -4.49 -12.18
CA GLY A 351 -8.34 -5.31 -12.92
C GLY A 351 -9.27 -4.44 -13.77
N LYS A 352 -10.12 -5.11 -14.55
CA LYS A 352 -11.07 -4.47 -15.45
C LYS A 352 -12.46 -5.02 -15.26
N MET A 353 -13.44 -4.12 -15.18
CA MET A 353 -14.87 -4.42 -15.30
C MET A 353 -15.32 -3.97 -16.69
N SER A 354 -15.29 -4.89 -17.65
CA SER A 354 -15.43 -4.63 -19.08
C SER A 354 -14.40 -3.61 -19.60
N LYS A 355 -14.75 -2.32 -19.65
CA LYS A 355 -13.85 -1.24 -20.11
C LYS A 355 -13.44 -0.28 -18.97
N ILE A 356 -13.81 -0.58 -17.73
CA ILE A 356 -13.60 0.29 -16.58
C ILE A 356 -12.49 -0.33 -15.73
N ASP A 357 -11.39 0.40 -15.56
CA ASP A 357 -10.28 -0.02 -14.71
C ASP A 357 -10.63 0.14 -13.23
N PHE A 358 -10.14 -0.79 -12.40
CA PHE A 358 -10.19 -0.71 -10.95
C PHE A 358 -8.89 -1.23 -10.33
N ALA A 359 -8.58 -0.74 -9.14
CA ALA A 359 -7.63 -1.40 -8.23
C ALA A 359 -8.41 -2.37 -7.33
N TRP A 360 -7.77 -3.43 -6.85
CA TRP A 360 -8.40 -4.34 -5.90
C TRP A 360 -7.46 -4.82 -4.81
N ASP A 361 -8.04 -5.08 -3.64
CA ASP A 361 -7.32 -5.49 -2.44
C ASP A 361 -8.04 -6.66 -1.77
N VAL A 362 -7.27 -7.63 -1.26
CA VAL A 362 -7.82 -8.77 -0.51
C VAL A 362 -8.29 -8.30 0.87
N LYS A 363 -9.56 -8.54 1.20
CA LYS A 363 -10.14 -8.19 2.51
C LYS A 363 -10.22 -9.39 3.43
N THR A 364 -10.77 -10.48 2.92
CA THR A 364 -10.86 -11.78 3.61
C THR A 364 -10.57 -12.88 2.60
N LYS A 365 -10.52 -14.14 3.05
CA LYS A 365 -10.34 -15.29 2.15
C LYS A 365 -11.41 -15.41 1.05
N ASP A 366 -12.60 -14.85 1.27
CA ASP A 366 -13.75 -14.96 0.35
C ASP A 366 -14.27 -13.57 -0.11
N SER A 367 -13.49 -12.50 0.14
CA SER A 367 -13.88 -11.15 -0.29
C SER A 367 -12.70 -10.25 -0.64
N VAL A 368 -12.90 -9.44 -1.67
CA VAL A 368 -11.99 -8.38 -2.10
C VAL A 368 -12.73 -7.05 -2.11
N ASN A 369 -11.98 -5.96 -1.96
CA ASN A 369 -12.48 -4.62 -2.21
C ASN A 369 -12.05 -4.18 -3.61
N LEU A 370 -13.00 -3.66 -4.38
CA LEU A 370 -12.76 -3.06 -5.69
C LEU A 370 -12.81 -1.54 -5.52
N THR A 371 -11.75 -0.86 -5.94
CA THR A 371 -11.60 0.60 -5.89
C THR A 371 -11.61 1.15 -7.31
N PHE A 372 -12.70 1.84 -7.63
CA PHE A 372 -12.87 2.59 -8.87
C PHE A 372 -12.52 4.07 -8.62
N LYS A 373 -12.42 4.86 -9.70
CA LYS A 373 -12.05 6.28 -9.62
C LYS A 373 -12.90 7.11 -8.64
N SER A 374 -14.20 6.81 -8.51
CA SER A 374 -15.14 7.63 -7.74
C SER A 374 -15.83 6.89 -6.59
N TYR A 375 -15.62 5.59 -6.45
CA TYR A 375 -16.30 4.76 -5.45
C TYR A 375 -15.56 3.44 -5.24
N SER A 376 -15.86 2.76 -4.14
CA SER A 376 -15.37 1.41 -3.87
C SER A 376 -16.53 0.50 -3.50
N LYS A 377 -16.42 -0.79 -3.79
CA LYS A 377 -17.41 -1.81 -3.40
C LYS A 377 -16.75 -3.15 -3.11
N ASN A 378 -17.41 -3.98 -2.33
CA ASN A 378 -16.91 -5.32 -2.05
C ASN A 378 -17.41 -6.31 -3.11
N LEU A 379 -16.51 -7.21 -3.51
CA LEU A 379 -16.83 -8.40 -4.28
C LEU A 379 -16.56 -9.62 -3.41
N TYR A 380 -17.50 -10.54 -3.41
CA TYR A 380 -17.45 -11.81 -2.71
C TYR A 380 -17.27 -12.91 -3.73
N PHE A 381 -16.51 -13.94 -3.37
CA PHE A 381 -16.16 -14.97 -4.33
C PHE A 381 -15.96 -16.34 -3.68
N THR A 382 -16.05 -17.36 -4.53
CA THR A 382 -15.53 -18.71 -4.34
C THR A 382 -14.60 -19.02 -5.52
N ASP A 383 -14.17 -20.27 -5.70
CA ASP A 383 -13.28 -20.61 -6.81
C ASP A 383 -13.94 -20.41 -8.19
N ASN A 384 -15.26 -20.55 -8.27
CA ASN A 384 -16.06 -20.50 -9.48
C ASN A 384 -17.28 -19.59 -9.43
N LEU A 385 -17.63 -18.95 -8.31
CA LEU A 385 -18.68 -17.94 -8.23
C LEU A 385 -18.14 -16.57 -7.82
N ILE A 386 -18.71 -15.50 -8.38
CA ILE A 386 -18.53 -14.14 -7.88
C ILE A 386 -19.87 -13.45 -7.67
N LEU A 387 -19.88 -12.53 -6.72
CA LEU A 387 -21.02 -11.69 -6.38
C LEU A 387 -20.53 -10.30 -5.97
N THR A 388 -21.06 -9.25 -6.60
CA THR A 388 -20.78 -7.85 -6.23
C THR A 388 -22.05 -7.02 -6.38
N PRO A 389 -22.23 -5.96 -5.58
CA PRO A 389 -23.33 -5.02 -5.80
C PRO A 389 -23.34 -4.46 -7.24
N TYR A 390 -24.54 -4.36 -7.80
CA TYR A 390 -24.79 -3.78 -9.13
C TYR A 390 -24.46 -2.29 -9.16
N SER A 391 -24.90 -1.56 -8.14
CA SER A 391 -24.82 -0.10 -8.05
C SER A 391 -23.37 0.42 -8.07
N GLU A 392 -23.17 1.56 -8.72
CA GLU A 392 -21.88 2.25 -8.89
C GLU A 392 -21.63 3.29 -7.77
N TYR A 393 -22.25 3.12 -6.59
CA TYR A 393 -22.08 4.01 -5.43
C TYR A 393 -21.46 3.27 -4.24
N SER A 394 -20.72 3.98 -3.38
CA SER A 394 -20.05 3.40 -2.21
C SER A 394 -21.00 2.80 -1.16
N SER A 395 -22.28 3.18 -1.17
CA SER A 395 -23.35 2.63 -0.32
C SER A 395 -24.23 1.60 -1.06
N ALA A 396 -23.67 0.90 -2.05
CA ALA A 396 -24.43 -0.03 -2.88
C ALA A 396 -25.08 -1.14 -2.05
N SER A 397 -26.42 -1.16 -2.09
CA SER A 397 -27.24 -2.19 -1.45
C SER A 397 -26.95 -3.58 -2.05
N LEU A 398 -27.07 -4.62 -1.23
CA LEU A 398 -27.06 -6.02 -1.67
C LEU A 398 -28.40 -6.46 -2.26
N ASP A 399 -29.34 -5.52 -2.47
CA ASP A 399 -30.64 -5.74 -3.12
C ASP A 399 -30.50 -6.10 -4.61
N SER A 400 -29.54 -5.48 -5.30
CA SER A 400 -29.28 -5.69 -6.71
C SER A 400 -27.83 -6.08 -6.92
N LEU A 401 -27.59 -7.23 -7.55
CA LEU A 401 -26.29 -7.88 -7.59
C LEU A 401 -25.88 -8.20 -9.02
N TYR A 402 -24.58 -8.10 -9.29
CA TYR A 402 -23.95 -8.86 -10.35
C TYR A 402 -23.50 -10.20 -9.78
N VAL A 403 -23.94 -11.28 -10.41
CA VAL A 403 -23.57 -12.65 -10.04
C VAL A 403 -23.09 -13.39 -11.27
N GLY A 404 -22.08 -14.24 -11.12
CA GLY A 404 -21.53 -14.95 -12.26
C GLY A 404 -20.49 -16.00 -11.92
N THR A 405 -19.90 -16.55 -12.97
CA THR A 405 -18.87 -17.59 -12.90
C THR A 405 -17.75 -17.32 -13.92
N ASN A 406 -16.63 -18.01 -13.79
CA ASN A 406 -15.50 -17.95 -14.73
C ASN A 406 -15.48 -19.09 -15.77
N SER A 407 -16.32 -20.12 -15.62
CA SER A 407 -16.27 -21.31 -16.47
C SER A 407 -17.60 -21.57 -17.18
N SER A 408 -17.51 -22.04 -18.43
CA SER A 408 -18.66 -22.51 -19.22
C SER A 408 -19.23 -23.84 -18.73
N ASP A 409 -18.50 -24.56 -17.88
CA ASP A 409 -18.89 -25.89 -17.40
C ASP A 409 -19.95 -25.82 -16.30
N TYR A 410 -20.17 -24.63 -15.73
CA TYR A 410 -21.12 -24.43 -14.65
C TYR A 410 -22.35 -23.65 -15.08
N VAL A 411 -23.48 -24.03 -14.50
CA VAL A 411 -24.74 -23.31 -14.54
C VAL A 411 -24.97 -22.69 -13.17
N VAL A 412 -25.27 -21.39 -13.12
CA VAL A 412 -25.50 -20.68 -11.86
C VAL A 412 -26.98 -20.70 -11.54
N HIS A 413 -27.33 -21.25 -10.39
CA HIS A 413 -28.67 -21.30 -9.85
C HIS A 413 -28.82 -20.23 -8.77
N SER A 414 -30.04 -19.74 -8.59
CA SER A 414 -30.34 -18.76 -7.56
C SER A 414 -31.73 -18.94 -6.98
N TYR A 415 -31.85 -18.63 -5.70
CA TYR A 415 -33.11 -18.53 -4.99
C TYR A 415 -33.11 -17.21 -4.19
N ILE A 416 -34.09 -16.35 -4.49
CA ILE A 416 -34.19 -15.00 -3.96
C ILE A 416 -35.48 -14.88 -3.15
N ALA A 417 -35.34 -14.86 -1.83
CA ALA A 417 -36.42 -14.56 -0.89
C ALA A 417 -36.44 -13.05 -0.60
N LYS A 418 -37.51 -12.37 -1.02
CA LYS A 418 -37.64 -10.90 -0.98
C LYS A 418 -37.29 -10.33 0.40
N GLY A 419 -36.33 -9.39 0.45
CA GLY A 419 -35.92 -8.66 1.65
C GLY A 419 -35.28 -9.49 2.77
N ALA A 420 -35.18 -10.82 2.61
CA ALA A 420 -34.73 -11.72 3.66
C ALA A 420 -33.36 -12.33 3.34
N TYR A 421 -33.26 -13.07 2.23
CA TYR A 421 -32.02 -13.72 1.83
C TYR A 421 -31.98 -14.05 0.34
N LYS A 422 -30.77 -14.25 -0.17
CA LYS A 422 -30.51 -14.74 -1.53
C LYS A 422 -29.46 -15.83 -1.41
N ILE A 423 -29.60 -16.88 -2.19
CA ILE A 423 -28.55 -17.87 -2.33
C ILE A 423 -28.31 -18.13 -3.79
N TYR A 424 -27.03 -18.16 -4.16
CA TYR A 424 -26.54 -18.46 -5.49
C TYR A 424 -25.64 -19.68 -5.37
N TRP A 425 -25.75 -20.64 -6.28
CA TRP A 425 -24.94 -21.85 -6.21
C TRP A 425 -24.68 -22.43 -7.60
N ILE A 426 -23.68 -23.31 -7.65
CA ILE A 426 -23.41 -24.22 -8.77
C ILE A 426 -23.51 -25.64 -8.25
N GLU A 427 -23.91 -26.56 -9.12
CA GLU A 427 -24.17 -27.97 -8.77
C GLU A 427 -23.58 -28.95 -9.79
N ASP A 428 -23.38 -30.20 -9.37
CA ASP A 428 -22.96 -31.29 -10.24
C ASP A 428 -24.15 -31.96 -10.97
N GLU A 429 -23.88 -32.99 -11.78
CA GLU A 429 -24.92 -33.74 -12.51
C GLU A 429 -25.95 -34.43 -11.59
N ASN A 430 -25.62 -34.66 -10.32
CA ASN A 430 -26.52 -35.24 -9.32
C ASN A 430 -27.22 -34.16 -8.47
N HIS A 431 -27.11 -32.89 -8.85
CA HIS A 431 -27.59 -31.71 -8.11
C HIS A 431 -26.90 -31.49 -6.76
N ASN A 432 -25.76 -32.12 -6.48
CA ASN A 432 -24.99 -31.79 -5.29
C ASN A 432 -24.42 -30.38 -5.43
N ILE A 433 -24.60 -29.56 -4.41
CA ILE A 433 -24.08 -28.20 -4.39
C ILE A 433 -22.56 -28.25 -4.27
N ILE A 434 -21.87 -27.69 -5.27
CA ILE A 434 -20.40 -27.64 -5.31
C ILE A 434 -19.89 -26.41 -4.56
N GLU A 435 -20.44 -25.24 -4.91
CA GLU A 435 -20.11 -23.95 -4.31
C GLU A 435 -21.38 -23.12 -4.16
N SER A 436 -21.40 -22.23 -3.17
CA SER A 436 -22.54 -21.36 -2.92
C SER A 436 -22.12 -20.00 -2.36
N ILE A 437 -22.91 -18.97 -2.62
CA ILE A 437 -22.79 -17.67 -1.95
C ILE A 437 -24.18 -17.26 -1.47
N MET A 438 -24.32 -17.06 -0.16
CA MET A 438 -25.55 -16.63 0.48
C MET A 438 -25.45 -15.18 0.97
N VAL A 439 -26.47 -14.41 0.68
CA VAL A 439 -26.66 -13.02 1.14
C VAL A 439 -27.84 -12.99 2.11
N ILE A 440 -27.67 -12.36 3.28
CA ILE A 440 -28.70 -12.24 4.31
C ILE A 440 -28.96 -10.76 4.59
N GLY A 441 -30.17 -10.32 4.28
CA GLY A 441 -30.54 -8.90 4.22
C GLY A 441 -29.54 -8.08 3.38
N ASN A 442 -29.30 -6.84 3.81
CA ASN A 442 -28.30 -5.94 3.21
C ASN A 442 -26.99 -5.85 4.00
N LYS A 443 -26.66 -6.87 4.79
CA LYS A 443 -25.54 -6.78 5.75
C LYS A 443 -24.53 -7.91 5.68
N SER A 444 -24.95 -9.14 5.37
CA SER A 444 -24.09 -10.31 5.55
C SER A 444 -24.01 -11.14 4.28
N VAL A 445 -22.80 -11.55 3.92
CA VAL A 445 -22.53 -12.46 2.81
C VAL A 445 -21.65 -13.60 3.30
N TYR A 446 -22.00 -14.82 2.93
CA TYR A 446 -21.30 -16.05 3.32
C TYR A 446 -20.99 -16.86 2.07
N ALA A 447 -19.73 -17.18 1.85
CA ALA A 447 -19.29 -18.08 0.80
C ALA A 447 -19.24 -19.53 1.32
N ASN A 448 -19.54 -20.48 0.44
CA ASN A 448 -19.57 -21.92 0.68
C ASN A 448 -20.36 -22.31 1.93
N VAL A 449 -21.62 -21.85 2.00
CA VAL A 449 -22.53 -22.27 3.07
C VAL A 449 -22.91 -23.75 2.90
N ILE A 450 -22.98 -24.45 4.04
CA ILE A 450 -23.47 -25.83 4.09
C ILE A 450 -24.96 -25.79 4.38
N LEU A 451 -25.73 -26.43 3.51
CA LEU A 451 -27.18 -26.49 3.61
C LEU A 451 -27.61 -27.88 4.08
N LYS A 452 -28.53 -27.93 5.05
CA LYS A 452 -29.10 -29.18 5.55
C LYS A 452 -30.61 -29.15 5.55
N ASN A 453 -31.20 -30.27 5.16
CA ASN A 453 -32.63 -30.51 5.28
C ASN A 453 -33.06 -30.59 6.75
N SER A 454 -34.37 -30.56 7.01
CA SER A 454 -34.92 -30.60 8.36
C SER A 454 -34.55 -31.88 9.15
N ASP A 455 -34.27 -32.98 8.43
CA ASP A 455 -33.77 -34.24 8.99
C ASP A 455 -32.25 -34.28 9.18
N LYS A 456 -31.57 -33.14 8.98
CA LYS A 456 -30.13 -32.93 9.09
C LYS A 456 -29.28 -33.62 8.01
N THR A 457 -29.90 -34.18 6.97
CA THR A 457 -29.17 -34.61 5.76
C THR A 457 -28.69 -33.40 4.96
N THR A 458 -27.61 -33.55 4.18
CA THR A 458 -27.12 -32.49 3.29
C THR A 458 -28.16 -32.19 2.21
N ALA A 459 -28.49 -30.91 2.03
CA ALA A 459 -29.43 -30.48 1.00
C ALA A 459 -28.75 -30.42 -0.37
N ILE A 460 -29.48 -30.82 -1.41
CA ILE A 460 -29.08 -30.69 -2.82
C ILE A 460 -29.81 -29.50 -3.47
N GLY A 461 -29.40 -29.09 -4.67
CA GLY A 461 -29.96 -27.90 -5.32
C GLY A 461 -31.48 -27.96 -5.53
N THR A 462 -32.02 -29.16 -5.79
CA THR A 462 -33.47 -29.38 -5.94
C THR A 462 -34.24 -29.29 -4.62
N ASP A 463 -33.57 -29.31 -3.45
CA ASP A 463 -34.21 -29.07 -2.15
C ASP A 463 -34.45 -27.57 -1.91
N ILE A 464 -33.71 -26.68 -2.59
CA ILE A 464 -33.81 -25.22 -2.43
C ILE A 464 -35.03 -24.69 -3.20
N THR A 465 -36.20 -24.88 -2.61
CA THR A 465 -37.50 -24.53 -3.19
C THR A 465 -38.36 -23.76 -2.19
N GLU A 466 -39.35 -23.03 -2.71
CA GLU A 466 -40.38 -22.42 -1.88
C GLU A 466 -41.14 -23.51 -1.10
N GLY A 467 -41.41 -23.29 0.19
CA GLY A 467 -42.05 -24.29 1.05
C GLY A 467 -41.10 -25.03 1.99
N LYS A 468 -39.81 -25.09 1.68
CA LYS A 468 -38.85 -25.94 2.39
C LYS A 468 -38.08 -25.18 3.46
N LYS A 469 -37.88 -25.85 4.60
CA LYS A 469 -37.01 -25.39 5.68
C LYS A 469 -35.62 -25.98 5.50
N ILE A 470 -34.64 -25.10 5.33
CA ILE A 470 -33.24 -25.47 5.17
C ILE A 470 -32.42 -24.79 6.24
N ASP A 471 -31.70 -25.59 7.01
CA ASP A 471 -30.73 -25.12 7.99
C ASP A 471 -29.44 -24.72 7.29
N VAL A 472 -28.89 -23.57 7.66
CA VAL A 472 -27.71 -22.99 7.04
C VAL A 472 -26.56 -22.93 8.04
N TYR A 473 -25.40 -23.42 7.61
CA TYR A 473 -24.16 -23.40 8.37
C TYR A 473 -23.06 -22.69 7.59
N ASN A 474 -22.18 -21.99 8.31
CA ASN A 474 -20.92 -21.48 7.78
C ASN A 474 -19.78 -22.29 8.43
N GLY A 475 -19.22 -23.24 7.67
CA GLY A 475 -18.41 -24.32 8.25
C GLY A 475 -19.23 -25.13 9.25
N GLU A 476 -18.75 -25.27 10.48
CA GLU A 476 -19.48 -25.98 11.54
C GLU A 476 -20.50 -25.10 12.28
N ALA A 477 -20.44 -23.77 12.10
CA ALA A 477 -21.28 -22.84 12.83
C ALA A 477 -22.67 -22.73 12.20
N TYR A 478 -23.72 -23.05 12.96
CA TYR A 478 -25.10 -22.84 12.55
C TYR A 478 -25.45 -21.34 12.56
N ILE A 479 -25.86 -20.79 11.42
CA ILE A 479 -26.11 -19.33 11.28
C ILE A 479 -27.60 -18.98 11.18
N GLY A 480 -28.47 -19.95 10.91
CA GLY A 480 -29.92 -19.77 10.89
C GLY A 480 -30.64 -20.71 9.95
N GLN A 481 -31.92 -20.41 9.71
CA GLN A 481 -32.80 -21.23 8.90
C GLN A 481 -33.48 -20.40 7.81
N MET A 482 -33.47 -20.93 6.59
CA MET A 482 -34.26 -20.47 5.46
C MET A 482 -35.67 -21.05 5.55
N ASN A 483 -36.71 -20.22 5.38
CA ASN A 483 -38.11 -20.66 5.34
C ASN A 483 -38.94 -19.69 4.49
N ASN A 484 -39.72 -20.19 3.50
CA ASN A 484 -40.66 -19.52 2.57
C ASN A 484 -40.31 -18.12 2.03
N SER A 485 -40.04 -17.14 2.89
CA SER A 485 -39.68 -15.77 2.53
C SER A 485 -38.84 -15.05 3.61
N THR A 486 -38.39 -15.76 4.64
CA THR A 486 -37.68 -15.21 5.80
C THR A 486 -36.42 -16.01 6.09
N PHE A 487 -35.39 -15.33 6.58
CA PHE A 487 -34.25 -15.97 7.20
C PHE A 487 -34.35 -15.77 8.71
N SER A 488 -34.56 -16.84 9.45
CA SER A 488 -34.53 -16.80 10.91
C SER A 488 -33.08 -16.91 11.36
N LYS A 489 -32.48 -15.78 11.70
CA LYS A 489 -31.08 -15.69 12.09
C LYS A 489 -30.88 -16.21 13.51
N VAL A 490 -29.73 -16.87 13.76
CA VAL A 490 -29.24 -17.12 15.11
C VAL A 490 -28.65 -15.83 15.69
N SER A 491 -29.20 -15.38 16.82
CA SER A 491 -28.78 -14.16 17.52
C SER A 491 -28.30 -14.49 18.93
N LYS A 492 -27.37 -13.68 19.45
CA LYS A 492 -26.78 -13.88 20.78
C LYS A 492 -27.74 -13.47 21.89
N ILE A 493 -27.57 -14.10 23.05
CA ILE A 493 -28.26 -13.77 24.29
C ILE A 493 -27.20 -13.31 25.29
N ASN A 494 -27.23 -12.02 25.62
CA ASN A 494 -26.35 -11.41 26.61
C ASN A 494 -27.08 -11.40 27.96
N VAL A 495 -26.43 -11.89 29.01
CA VAL A 495 -27.00 -11.94 30.36
C VAL A 495 -26.25 -10.98 31.25
N THR A 496 -26.96 -10.03 31.84
CA THR A 496 -26.46 -9.10 32.84
C THR A 496 -27.10 -9.45 34.18
N ILE A 497 -26.26 -9.77 35.14
CA ILE A 497 -26.64 -10.08 36.53
C ILE A 497 -26.11 -8.98 37.44
N ASP A 498 -26.77 -8.77 38.56
CA ASP A 498 -26.24 -7.92 39.63
C ASP A 498 -25.27 -8.69 40.55
N GLU A 499 -24.82 -8.02 41.62
CA GLU A 499 -23.88 -8.61 42.57
C GLU A 499 -24.43 -9.87 43.29
N ASN A 500 -25.74 -10.01 43.43
CA ASN A 500 -26.38 -11.06 44.24
C ASN A 500 -27.00 -12.20 43.41
N THR A 501 -27.06 -12.06 42.08
CA THR A 501 -27.82 -12.98 41.21
C THR A 501 -26.93 -13.77 40.27
N GLU A 502 -27.42 -14.93 39.85
CA GLU A 502 -26.92 -15.74 38.74
C GLU A 502 -28.08 -16.10 37.82
N ALA A 503 -27.78 -16.51 36.59
CA ALA A 503 -28.82 -16.97 35.67
C ALA A 503 -28.28 -17.97 34.65
N VAL A 504 -29.07 -19.01 34.39
CA VAL A 504 -28.83 -19.97 33.31
C VAL A 504 -29.90 -19.80 32.24
N ILE A 505 -29.48 -19.71 30.98
CA ILE A 505 -30.38 -19.62 29.82
C ILE A 505 -30.48 -20.98 29.16
N LYS A 506 -31.71 -21.42 28.91
CA LYS A 506 -31.98 -22.71 28.25
C LYS A 506 -32.95 -22.60 27.09
N ASP A 507 -32.82 -23.51 26.14
CA ASP A 507 -33.82 -23.74 25.10
C ASP A 507 -35.01 -24.56 25.64
N LYS A 508 -35.99 -24.83 24.76
CA LYS A 508 -37.16 -25.67 25.07
C LYS A 508 -36.84 -27.13 25.39
N ASP A 509 -35.69 -27.61 24.94
CA ASP A 509 -35.24 -29.00 25.12
C ASP A 509 -34.38 -29.14 26.40
N GLY A 510 -34.13 -28.02 27.09
CA GLY A 510 -33.41 -27.95 28.37
C GLY A 510 -31.90 -27.77 28.23
N ASN A 511 -31.38 -27.56 27.01
CA ASN A 511 -29.96 -27.34 26.78
C ASN A 511 -29.57 -25.92 27.19
N ILE A 512 -28.38 -25.77 27.77
CA ILE A 512 -27.82 -24.44 28.08
C ILE A 512 -27.36 -23.80 26.78
N ILE A 513 -27.83 -22.57 26.52
CA ILE A 513 -27.58 -21.86 25.26
C ILE A 513 -27.10 -20.42 25.52
N THR A 514 -26.32 -19.90 24.58
CA THR A 514 -25.88 -18.50 24.56
C THR A 514 -26.38 -17.75 23.33
N SER A 515 -27.16 -18.43 22.49
CA SER A 515 -27.75 -17.90 21.26
C SER A 515 -28.95 -18.75 20.87
N ALA A 516 -29.90 -18.16 20.16
CA ALA A 516 -31.07 -18.87 19.66
C ALA A 516 -31.57 -18.27 18.35
N ILE A 517 -32.44 -19.01 17.67
CA ILE A 517 -33.06 -18.57 16.42
C ILE A 517 -34.20 -17.60 16.72
N TYR A 518 -34.38 -16.57 15.89
CA TYR A 518 -35.57 -15.72 15.93
C TYR A 518 -36.87 -16.54 16.04
N GLY A 519 -37.71 -16.19 17.02
CA GLY A 519 -38.99 -16.84 17.27
C GLY A 519 -38.94 -18.05 18.21
N ASP A 520 -37.77 -18.54 18.59
CA ASP A 520 -37.65 -19.61 19.59
C ASP A 520 -38.09 -19.12 20.97
N THR A 521 -38.72 -20.01 21.74
CA THR A 521 -39.01 -19.76 23.16
C THR A 521 -37.76 -20.06 23.99
N ILE A 522 -37.31 -19.06 24.74
CA ILE A 522 -36.12 -19.11 25.59
C ILE A 522 -36.52 -19.07 27.04
N TYR A 523 -35.84 -19.85 27.88
CA TYR A 523 -36.10 -19.94 29.31
C TYR A 523 -34.93 -19.38 30.13
N VAL A 524 -35.25 -18.54 31.11
CA VAL A 524 -34.31 -17.93 32.04
C VAL A 524 -34.55 -18.54 33.42
N TYR A 525 -33.49 -19.08 34.01
CA TYR A 525 -33.46 -19.67 35.35
C TYR A 525 -32.59 -18.79 36.25
N PRO A 526 -33.12 -17.66 36.76
CA PRO A 526 -32.43 -16.85 37.74
C PRO A 526 -32.33 -17.54 39.11
N THR A 527 -31.20 -17.35 39.78
CA THR A 527 -30.94 -17.79 41.15
C THR A 527 -30.23 -16.70 41.93
N LEU A 528 -30.26 -16.78 43.26
CA LEU A 528 -29.39 -15.98 44.11
C LEU A 528 -28.05 -16.71 44.28
N LYS A 529 -26.96 -15.96 44.44
CA LYS A 529 -25.63 -16.50 44.75
C LYS A 529 -25.56 -17.06 46.16
N ASP A 530 -24.58 -17.92 46.40
CA ASP A 530 -24.23 -18.37 47.74
C ASP A 530 -23.71 -17.18 48.57
N ASN A 531 -24.17 -17.06 49.82
CA ASN A 531 -23.82 -16.00 50.79
C ASN A 531 -24.40 -14.60 50.51
N VAL A 532 -25.52 -14.50 49.78
CA VAL A 532 -26.31 -13.26 49.79
C VAL A 532 -26.93 -13.04 51.17
N GLY A 533 -27.18 -11.77 51.55
CA GLY A 533 -27.83 -11.45 52.82
C GLY A 533 -29.21 -12.13 52.94
N GLU A 534 -29.58 -12.56 54.15
CA GLU A 534 -30.81 -13.36 54.40
C GLU A 534 -32.09 -12.72 53.87
N ASN A 535 -32.11 -11.39 53.75
CA ASN A 535 -33.28 -10.65 53.28
C ASN A 535 -33.31 -10.46 51.76
N ILE A 536 -32.24 -10.73 51.02
CA ILE A 536 -32.17 -10.50 49.57
C ILE A 536 -33.08 -11.48 48.83
N THR A 537 -33.91 -10.96 47.91
CA THR A 537 -34.80 -11.76 47.06
C THR A 537 -34.62 -11.42 45.58
N LEU A 538 -35.05 -12.33 44.70
CA LEU A 538 -35.15 -12.05 43.27
C LEU A 538 -36.28 -11.04 43.03
N ARG A 539 -35.95 -9.94 42.34
CA ARG A 539 -36.88 -8.86 42.05
C ARG A 539 -37.58 -9.07 40.71
N ASP A 540 -36.82 -9.12 39.62
CA ASP A 540 -37.38 -9.12 38.27
C ASP A 540 -36.40 -9.69 37.24
N VAL A 541 -36.96 -10.20 36.13
CA VAL A 541 -36.22 -10.58 34.92
C VAL A 541 -36.73 -9.71 33.78
N LYS A 542 -35.86 -8.85 33.25
CA LYS A 542 -36.18 -7.96 32.13
C LYS A 542 -35.43 -8.42 30.89
N VAL A 543 -36.10 -8.43 29.75
CA VAL A 543 -35.47 -8.73 28.47
C VAL A 543 -35.66 -7.56 27.53
N SER A 544 -34.63 -7.23 26.77
CA SER A 544 -34.67 -6.17 25.78
C SER A 544 -33.92 -6.57 24.51
N SER A 545 -34.22 -5.90 23.40
CA SER A 545 -33.47 -5.98 22.16
C SER A 545 -33.24 -4.57 21.64
N GLY A 546 -32.00 -4.11 21.75
CA GLY A 546 -31.69 -2.68 21.62
C GLY A 546 -32.48 -1.86 22.63
N SER A 547 -33.19 -0.83 22.16
CA SER A 547 -34.03 0.03 23.01
C SER A 547 -35.43 -0.53 23.29
N LYS A 548 -35.79 -1.69 22.72
CA LYS A 548 -37.14 -2.26 22.84
C LYS A 548 -37.20 -3.25 23.99
N SER A 549 -38.18 -3.07 24.88
CA SER A 549 -38.51 -4.08 25.89
C SER A 549 -39.18 -5.29 25.24
N ILE A 550 -38.82 -6.49 25.68
CA ILE A 550 -39.39 -7.77 25.26
C ILE A 550 -40.23 -8.31 26.41
N SER A 551 -41.45 -8.74 26.10
CA SER A 551 -42.34 -9.34 27.10
C SER A 551 -41.75 -10.61 27.67
N VAL A 552 -41.71 -10.69 28.99
CA VAL A 552 -41.25 -11.85 29.76
C VAL A 552 -42.44 -12.44 30.49
N THR A 553 -42.60 -13.76 30.40
CA THR A 553 -43.70 -14.50 31.02
C THR A 553 -43.14 -15.46 32.05
N LYS A 554 -43.60 -15.36 33.30
CA LYS A 554 -43.29 -16.36 34.33
C LYS A 554 -43.94 -17.70 33.95
N VAL A 555 -43.16 -18.78 34.00
CA VAL A 555 -43.62 -20.11 33.62
C VAL A 555 -44.52 -20.67 34.72
N GLU A 556 -45.74 -21.02 34.36
CA GLU A 556 -46.72 -21.56 35.31
C GLU A 556 -46.24 -22.88 35.91
N GLY A 557 -46.41 -23.05 37.22
CA GLY A 557 -46.01 -24.26 37.93
C GLY A 557 -44.50 -24.44 38.16
N GLN A 558 -43.66 -23.48 37.75
CA GLN A 558 -42.22 -23.50 38.00
C GLN A 558 -41.78 -22.29 38.84
N GLU A 559 -41.02 -22.57 39.90
CA GLU A 559 -40.47 -21.52 40.75
C GLU A 559 -39.29 -20.83 40.05
N ASN A 560 -39.35 -19.49 39.96
CA ASN A 560 -38.30 -18.65 39.40
C ASN A 560 -37.86 -19.05 37.98
N VAL A 561 -38.80 -19.46 37.12
CA VAL A 561 -38.53 -19.69 35.70
C VAL A 561 -39.33 -18.69 34.86
N TYR A 562 -38.64 -18.07 33.92
CA TYR A 562 -39.20 -17.05 33.04
C TYR A 562 -38.96 -17.44 31.59
N SER A 563 -39.83 -16.99 30.70
CA SER A 563 -39.71 -17.27 29.27
C SER A 563 -39.92 -16.02 28.43
N PHE A 564 -39.25 -15.95 27.29
CA PHE A 564 -39.46 -14.92 26.28
C PHE A 564 -39.31 -15.51 24.87
N ILE A 565 -39.84 -14.81 23.87
CA ILE A 565 -39.66 -15.17 22.46
C ILE A 565 -38.44 -14.44 21.92
N MET A 566 -37.50 -15.19 21.34
CA MET A 566 -36.24 -14.65 20.83
C MET A 566 -36.51 -13.59 19.75
N PRO A 567 -36.02 -12.34 19.94
CA PRO A 567 -36.15 -11.29 18.95
C PRO A 567 -35.24 -11.53 17.73
N ASN A 568 -35.42 -10.72 16.68
CA ASN A 568 -34.66 -10.88 15.45
C ASN A 568 -33.19 -10.42 15.62
N ASP A 569 -32.96 -9.49 16.52
CA ASP A 569 -31.63 -9.00 16.92
C ASP A 569 -31.19 -9.63 18.26
N GLU A 570 -30.03 -9.23 18.79
CA GLU A 570 -29.52 -9.73 20.07
C GLU A 570 -30.49 -9.42 21.22
N ALA A 571 -30.59 -10.37 22.15
CA ALA A 571 -31.38 -10.22 23.37
C ALA A 571 -30.47 -9.90 24.56
N SER A 572 -30.84 -8.92 25.37
CA SER A 572 -30.19 -8.59 26.64
C SER A 572 -31.13 -8.91 27.79
N VAL A 573 -30.75 -9.91 28.59
CA VAL A 573 -31.48 -10.39 29.76
C VAL A 573 -30.85 -9.76 31.00
N PHE A 574 -31.66 -9.08 31.81
CA PHE A 574 -31.27 -8.49 33.08
C PHE A 574 -31.97 -9.23 34.20
N VAL A 575 -31.19 -9.73 35.16
CA VAL A 575 -31.70 -10.36 36.37
C VAL A 575 -31.35 -9.46 37.55
N LEU A 576 -32.37 -9.06 38.29
CA LEU A 576 -32.26 -8.09 39.37
C LEU A 576 -32.69 -8.72 40.70
N SER A 577 -31.95 -8.41 41.76
CA SER A 577 -32.30 -8.67 43.15
C SER A 577 -32.81 -7.41 43.84
N MET A 578 -33.38 -7.59 45.04
CA MET A 578 -33.70 -6.50 45.96
C MET A 578 -33.58 -6.96 47.41
N ASP A 579 -33.33 -6.02 48.31
CA ASP A 579 -33.53 -6.20 49.76
C ASP A 579 -34.89 -5.60 50.16
N PRO A 580 -35.96 -6.40 50.38
CA PRO A 580 -37.25 -5.95 50.90
C PRO A 580 -37.20 -5.11 52.19
N THR A 581 -36.11 -5.22 52.95
CA THR A 581 -35.94 -4.59 54.27
C THR A 581 -34.91 -3.45 54.27
N LYS A 582 -34.35 -3.08 53.11
CA LYS A 582 -33.23 -2.14 52.97
C LYS A 582 -33.39 -0.87 53.81
N TYR A 583 -34.58 -0.27 53.76
CA TYR A 583 -34.90 0.98 54.45
C TYR A 583 -35.89 0.76 55.59
N GLN A 584 -36.06 -0.47 56.07
CA GLN A 584 -37.00 -0.77 57.15
C GLN A 584 -36.72 0.12 58.37
N ASN A 585 -37.79 0.69 58.93
CA ASN A 585 -37.78 1.63 60.06
C ASN A 585 -37.21 3.02 59.77
N TYR A 586 -36.86 3.37 58.53
CA TYR A 586 -36.47 4.74 58.20
C TYR A 586 -37.69 5.66 58.31
N SER A 587 -37.54 6.77 59.02
CA SER A 587 -38.65 7.66 59.32
C SER A 587 -39.18 8.42 58.11
N ALA A 588 -38.47 8.43 56.98
CA ALA A 588 -38.93 8.98 55.71
C ALA A 588 -39.97 8.11 54.99
N LEU A 589 -40.13 6.82 55.32
CA LEU A 589 -40.98 5.88 54.57
C LEU A 589 -42.49 6.08 54.77
N GLY A 590 -43.31 5.40 53.98
CA GLY A 590 -44.76 5.41 54.11
C GLY A 590 -45.46 6.36 53.14
N LYS A 591 -46.73 6.65 53.41
CA LYS A 591 -47.63 7.32 52.45
C LYS A 591 -47.76 8.82 52.70
N TYR A 592 -47.34 9.61 51.73
CA TYR A 592 -47.49 11.07 51.72
C TYR A 592 -48.63 11.47 50.79
N ILE A 593 -49.43 12.41 51.27
CA ILE A 593 -50.45 13.07 50.47
C ILE A 593 -49.90 14.42 50.06
N THR A 594 -49.68 14.57 48.76
CA THR A 594 -49.09 15.78 48.18
C THR A 594 -50.11 16.54 47.36
N TYR A 595 -49.88 17.84 47.25
CA TYR A 595 -50.48 18.67 46.23
C TYR A 595 -49.36 19.35 45.45
N ASN A 596 -49.65 19.68 44.20
CA ASN A 596 -48.73 20.45 43.40
C ASN A 596 -48.97 21.95 43.65
N MET A 597 -47.89 22.69 43.95
CA MET A 597 -47.97 24.11 44.27
C MET A 597 -48.05 25.02 43.02
N CYS A 598 -47.75 24.52 41.80
CA CYS A 598 -47.56 25.35 40.60
C CYS A 598 -48.06 24.78 39.24
N TYR A 599 -49.08 23.91 39.18
CA TYR A 599 -49.55 23.37 37.89
C TYR A 599 -50.64 24.23 37.24
N GLY A 600 -50.29 24.77 36.07
CA GLY A 600 -51.18 25.33 35.06
C GLY A 600 -50.45 26.29 34.12
N TYR A 601 -50.28 25.89 32.86
CA TYR A 601 -49.88 26.76 31.75
C TYR A 601 -50.71 28.06 31.79
N GLY A 602 -50.09 29.17 32.24
CA GLY A 602 -50.64 30.52 32.09
C GLY A 602 -51.23 31.23 33.32
N TYR A 603 -50.92 30.88 34.58
CA TYR A 603 -51.46 31.63 35.74
C TYR A 603 -50.45 32.03 36.84
N ASN A 604 -50.46 33.34 37.11
CA ASN A 604 -50.24 34.16 38.32
C ASN A 604 -49.92 33.50 39.67
N ASP A 605 -49.09 34.20 40.45
CA ASP A 605 -48.75 34.07 41.88
C ASP A 605 -49.81 33.37 42.76
N ARG A 606 -49.66 32.06 43.02
CA ARG A 606 -50.55 31.29 43.91
C ARG A 606 -50.16 31.41 45.38
N SER A 607 -50.05 32.63 45.90
CA SER A 607 -50.07 32.83 47.35
C SER A 607 -51.51 32.60 47.87
N GLY A 608 -51.75 31.52 48.60
CA GLY A 608 -53.07 31.17 49.12
C GLY A 608 -53.11 29.89 49.95
N ASP A 609 -53.99 29.87 50.94
CA ASP A 609 -54.17 28.73 51.85
C ASP A 609 -54.78 27.54 51.10
N VAL A 610 -54.20 26.33 51.23
CA VAL A 610 -54.75 25.11 50.63
C VAL A 610 -55.42 24.25 51.70
N ASP A 611 -56.70 23.96 51.50
CA ASP A 611 -57.50 23.05 52.34
C ASP A 611 -57.69 21.70 51.64
N TYR A 612 -57.08 20.64 52.18
CA TYR A 612 -57.12 19.30 51.59
C TYR A 612 -58.49 18.62 51.73
N SER A 613 -59.42 19.16 52.52
CA SER A 613 -60.82 18.73 52.52
C SER A 613 -61.57 19.17 51.26
N SER A 614 -61.06 20.16 50.54
CA SER A 614 -61.74 20.72 49.36
C SER A 614 -61.77 19.71 48.21
N THR A 615 -62.96 19.56 47.61
CA THR A 615 -63.24 18.55 46.56
C THR A 615 -62.60 18.87 45.20
N GLY A 616 -61.91 20.01 45.06
CA GLY A 616 -61.33 20.48 43.80
C GLY A 616 -59.82 20.23 43.64
N LEU A 617 -59.13 19.67 44.63
CA LEU A 617 -57.68 19.45 44.57
C LEU A 617 -57.35 18.08 43.97
N THR A 618 -56.54 18.06 42.91
CA THR A 618 -55.93 16.83 42.40
C THR A 618 -54.87 16.36 43.40
N LYS A 619 -55.18 15.30 44.16
CA LYS A 619 -54.26 14.72 45.15
C LYS A 619 -53.30 13.76 44.44
N THR A 620 -52.01 13.93 44.68
CA THR A 620 -50.97 12.97 44.26
C THR A 620 -50.45 12.28 45.51
N THR A 621 -50.39 10.95 45.52
CA THR A 621 -49.80 10.21 46.64
C THR A 621 -48.42 9.68 46.27
N PHE A 622 -47.49 9.75 47.20
CA PHE A 622 -46.21 9.06 47.13
C PHE A 622 -46.16 8.05 48.27
N GLU A 623 -46.03 6.78 47.94
CA GLU A 623 -45.89 5.71 48.92
C GLU A 623 -44.50 5.09 48.80
N PHE A 624 -43.69 5.27 49.85
CA PHE A 624 -42.31 4.81 49.91
C PHE A 624 -42.23 3.51 50.69
N PHE A 625 -41.76 2.44 50.04
CA PHE A 625 -41.67 1.11 50.61
C PHE A 625 -40.26 0.79 51.13
N ALA A 626 -40.18 -0.15 52.08
CA ALA A 626 -38.90 -0.55 52.70
C ALA A 626 -37.90 -1.18 51.71
N ASN A 627 -38.40 -1.74 50.60
CA ASN A 627 -37.59 -2.29 49.53
C ASN A 627 -36.94 -1.22 48.62
N GLY A 628 -37.26 0.05 48.85
CA GLY A 628 -36.80 1.17 48.03
C GLY A 628 -37.70 1.49 46.84
N ASP A 629 -38.82 0.81 46.65
CA ASP A 629 -39.79 1.18 45.63
C ASP A 629 -40.63 2.37 46.09
N ILE A 630 -41.08 3.14 45.11
CA ILE A 630 -41.94 4.29 45.31
C ILE A 630 -43.09 4.19 44.33
N GLU A 631 -44.31 4.20 44.85
CA GLU A 631 -45.51 4.32 44.05
C GLU A 631 -45.99 5.76 44.08
N LYS A 632 -45.92 6.43 42.92
CA LYS A 632 -46.50 7.76 42.73
C LYS A 632 -47.83 7.61 42.01
N THR A 633 -48.93 7.86 42.71
CA THR A 633 -50.28 7.77 42.16
C THR A 633 -50.78 9.16 41.78
N THR A 634 -50.99 9.37 40.47
CA THR A 634 -51.70 10.53 39.90
C THR A 634 -52.95 10.04 39.16
N SER A 635 -53.28 10.58 37.98
CA SER A 635 -54.20 9.92 37.04
C SER A 635 -53.62 8.62 36.46
N ASN A 636 -52.29 8.49 36.45
CA ASN A 636 -51.56 7.26 36.15
C ASN A 636 -50.61 6.92 37.32
N THR A 637 -50.35 5.63 37.53
CA THR A 637 -49.33 5.18 38.47
C THR A 637 -47.95 5.22 37.81
N GLU A 638 -47.02 5.95 38.40
CA GLU A 638 -45.61 6.00 38.01
C GLU A 638 -44.79 5.25 39.07
N SER A 639 -43.92 4.33 38.63
CA SER A 639 -43.02 3.58 39.51
C SER A 639 -41.64 4.24 39.54
N LEU A 640 -41.20 4.63 40.74
CA LEU A 640 -39.87 5.20 40.99
C LEU A 640 -39.10 4.33 41.98
N THR A 641 -37.78 4.55 42.11
CA THR A 641 -36.92 3.80 43.04
C THR A 641 -36.02 4.73 43.85
N ILE A 642 -35.81 4.42 45.12
CA ILE A 642 -34.87 5.09 46.03
C ILE A 642 -33.46 4.58 45.73
N THR A 643 -32.60 5.46 45.23
CA THR A 643 -31.19 5.14 45.01
C THR A 643 -30.33 5.42 46.23
N SER A 644 -30.72 6.39 47.06
CA SER A 644 -30.09 6.71 48.34
C SER A 644 -31.08 7.37 49.29
N LEU A 645 -31.00 7.06 50.58
CA LEU A 645 -31.84 7.63 51.62
C LEU A 645 -31.07 7.73 52.95
N GLU A 646 -31.10 8.91 53.57
CA GLU A 646 -30.53 9.17 54.89
C GLU A 646 -31.41 8.58 56.01
N ASN A 647 -30.80 7.97 57.03
CA ASN A 647 -31.51 7.44 58.20
C ASN A 647 -31.62 8.49 59.32
N THR A 648 -32.39 9.53 59.05
CA THR A 648 -32.60 10.68 59.93
C THR A 648 -34.06 11.10 59.88
N ASP A 649 -34.53 11.91 60.82
CA ASP A 649 -35.91 12.44 60.81
C ASP A 649 -36.12 13.63 59.86
N GLN A 650 -35.02 14.20 59.38
CA GLN A 650 -34.96 15.21 58.33
C GLN A 650 -33.74 14.98 57.46
N GLY A 651 -33.88 15.17 56.16
CA GLY A 651 -32.77 14.91 55.24
C GLY A 651 -33.17 14.88 53.78
N LYS A 652 -32.33 14.21 53.00
CA LYS A 652 -32.46 14.09 51.55
C LYS A 652 -32.62 12.64 51.11
N MET A 653 -33.43 12.46 50.07
CA MET A 653 -33.64 11.20 49.36
C MET A 653 -33.33 11.42 47.88
N LEU A 654 -32.61 10.46 47.27
CA LEU A 654 -32.41 10.39 45.83
C LEU A 654 -33.36 9.36 45.24
N ILE A 655 -34.08 9.76 44.19
CA ILE A 655 -35.09 8.94 43.52
C ILE A 655 -34.79 8.82 42.02
N ASN A 656 -35.15 7.71 41.38
CA ASN A 656 -34.90 7.46 39.96
C ASN A 656 -36.15 6.90 39.24
N ASN A 657 -36.44 7.42 38.05
CA ASN A 657 -37.57 7.03 37.20
C ASN A 657 -37.20 6.05 36.06
N GLY A 658 -36.04 5.40 36.16
CA GLY A 658 -35.44 4.53 35.14
C GLY A 658 -34.49 5.23 34.17
N THR A 659 -34.50 6.56 34.09
CA THR A 659 -33.63 7.33 33.17
C THR A 659 -32.88 8.48 33.85
N THR A 660 -33.50 9.12 34.83
CA THR A 660 -32.97 10.31 35.50
C THR A 660 -33.07 10.17 37.00
N THR A 661 -32.13 10.77 37.73
CA THR A 661 -32.15 10.85 39.19
C THR A 661 -32.63 12.23 39.62
N GLY A 662 -33.50 12.30 40.63
CA GLY A 662 -34.02 13.53 41.22
C GLY A 662 -33.84 13.54 42.73
N GLU A 663 -34.07 14.72 43.32
CA GLU A 663 -33.90 14.96 44.75
C GLU A 663 -35.24 15.22 45.43
N LEU A 664 -35.40 14.65 46.61
CA LEU A 664 -36.53 14.88 47.51
C LEU A 664 -35.98 15.24 48.89
N TYR A 665 -36.59 16.24 49.53
CA TYR A 665 -36.29 16.63 50.91
C TYR A 665 -37.44 16.25 51.82
N PHE A 666 -37.14 15.79 53.03
CA PHE A 666 -38.15 15.41 54.01
C PHE A 666 -37.79 15.92 55.41
N ALA A 667 -38.80 16.13 56.24
CA ALA A 667 -38.63 16.39 57.67
C ALA A 667 -39.91 16.12 58.45
N ASN A 668 -39.83 15.31 59.51
CA ASN A 668 -40.92 15.08 60.46
C ASN A 668 -42.28 14.76 59.80
N GLY A 669 -42.27 13.92 58.76
CA GLY A 669 -43.48 13.58 58.01
C GLY A 669 -43.92 14.61 56.97
N LEU A 670 -43.14 15.65 56.70
CA LEU A 670 -43.28 16.50 55.52
C LEU A 670 -42.32 16.06 54.41
N MET A 671 -42.71 16.30 53.16
CA MET A 671 -41.84 16.11 51.99
C MET A 671 -41.99 17.23 50.97
N VAL A 672 -40.92 17.45 50.21
CA VAL A 672 -40.92 18.28 49.00
C VAL A 672 -40.04 17.65 47.92
N THR A 673 -40.57 17.61 46.70
CA THR A 673 -39.84 17.15 45.50
C THR A 673 -40.24 18.02 44.31
N PRO A 674 -39.37 18.26 43.33
CA PRO A 674 -39.74 18.90 42.08
C PRO A 674 -40.86 18.11 41.39
N TYR A 675 -41.67 18.80 40.58
CA TYR A 675 -42.80 18.20 39.86
C TYR A 675 -42.36 17.04 38.94
N SER A 676 -41.20 17.17 38.31
CA SER A 676 -40.60 16.17 37.44
C SER A 676 -39.27 15.68 38.00
N VAL A 677 -39.07 14.37 38.03
CA VAL A 677 -37.80 13.74 38.43
C VAL A 677 -36.69 14.25 37.51
N GLY A 678 -35.56 14.67 38.10
CA GLY A 678 -34.43 15.25 37.38
C GLY A 678 -34.47 16.77 37.20
N ASN A 679 -35.57 17.45 37.56
CA ASN A 679 -35.59 18.91 37.61
C ASN A 679 -34.79 19.42 38.83
N THR A 680 -33.94 20.43 38.64
CA THR A 680 -33.13 21.03 39.71
C THR A 680 -33.81 22.24 40.36
N SER A 681 -34.88 22.77 39.76
CA SER A 681 -35.63 23.90 40.29
C SER A 681 -36.75 23.44 41.21
N PHE A 682 -36.79 24.00 42.43
CA PHE A 682 -37.85 23.77 43.41
C PHE A 682 -38.95 24.84 43.37
N MET A 683 -39.09 25.57 42.25
CA MET A 683 -40.19 26.52 42.07
C MET A 683 -41.52 25.84 41.67
N ASP A 684 -41.45 24.67 41.03
CA ASP A 684 -42.62 23.81 40.76
C ASP A 684 -42.43 22.47 41.45
N VAL A 685 -43.18 22.26 42.53
CA VAL A 685 -42.96 21.16 43.47
C VAL A 685 -44.25 20.47 43.85
N TYR A 686 -44.11 19.18 44.15
CA TYR A 686 -45.02 18.47 45.03
C TYR A 686 -44.58 18.70 46.47
N ILE A 687 -45.50 19.17 47.29
CA ILE A 687 -45.31 19.28 48.73
C ILE A 687 -46.38 18.44 49.40
N GLY A 688 -46.01 17.67 50.42
CA GLY A 688 -46.97 16.84 51.11
C GLY A 688 -46.62 16.48 52.52
N ILE A 689 -47.58 15.80 53.13
CA ILE A 689 -47.58 15.39 54.51
C ILE A 689 -47.93 13.90 54.60
N ARG A 690 -47.22 13.18 55.45
CA ARG A 690 -47.56 11.85 55.94
C ARG A 690 -48.41 12.02 57.18
N VAL A 691 -49.71 11.76 57.03
CA VAL A 691 -50.69 11.94 58.11
C VAL A 691 -50.42 10.90 59.20
N PRO A 692 -50.22 11.31 60.47
CA PRO A 692 -50.02 10.37 61.57
C PRO A 692 -51.18 9.39 61.72
N GLU A 693 -50.87 8.19 62.21
CA GLU A 693 -51.89 7.16 62.45
C GLU A 693 -53.00 7.70 63.38
N GLY A 694 -54.26 7.40 63.05
CA GLY A 694 -55.43 7.87 63.80
C GLY A 694 -55.86 9.32 63.53
N LYS A 695 -55.10 10.10 62.73
CA LYS A 695 -55.49 11.44 62.30
C LYS A 695 -56.19 11.43 60.94
N ASP A 696 -57.04 12.44 60.70
CA ASP A 696 -57.83 12.55 59.47
C ASP A 696 -57.12 13.43 58.43
N ALA A 697 -56.75 12.81 57.30
CA ALA A 697 -56.10 13.47 56.18
C ALA A 697 -56.93 14.59 55.54
N THR A 698 -58.25 14.55 55.69
CA THR A 698 -59.13 15.62 55.17
C THR A 698 -59.00 16.91 55.97
N LYS A 699 -58.50 16.86 57.21
CA LYS A 699 -58.35 18.05 58.08
C LYS A 699 -57.00 18.74 57.93
N VAL A 700 -56.21 18.39 56.92
CA VAL A 700 -54.95 19.07 56.60
C VAL A 700 -55.26 20.41 55.93
N LYS A 701 -54.71 21.48 56.50
CA LYS A 701 -54.73 22.83 55.94
C LYS A 701 -53.31 23.34 55.78
N THR A 702 -53.09 24.24 54.86
CA THR A 702 -51.78 24.88 54.68
C THR A 702 -51.93 26.39 54.61
N GLN A 703 -50.88 27.08 55.04
CA GLN A 703 -50.67 28.50 54.76
C GLN A 703 -49.49 28.61 53.83
N VAL A 704 -49.68 29.25 52.68
CA VAL A 704 -48.68 29.31 51.62
C VAL A 704 -48.40 30.74 51.22
N HIS A 705 -47.13 31.08 51.18
CA HIS A 705 -46.61 32.29 50.55
C HIS A 705 -45.71 31.86 49.41
N PHE A 706 -46.09 32.21 48.19
CA PHE A 706 -45.33 31.92 46.99
C PHE A 706 -45.02 33.22 46.26
N ASN A 707 -43.75 33.47 45.95
CA ASN A 707 -43.33 34.58 45.11
C ASN A 707 -42.38 34.07 44.02
N LYS A 708 -42.82 34.19 42.77
CA LYS A 708 -42.01 33.82 41.62
C LYS A 708 -40.83 34.76 41.38
N ASP A 709 -41.04 36.06 41.59
CA ASP A 709 -40.07 37.10 41.23
C ASP A 709 -38.83 37.07 42.12
N ASP A 710 -39.01 36.89 43.44
CA ASP A 710 -37.90 36.71 44.39
C ASP A 710 -37.52 35.22 44.57
N SER A 711 -38.07 34.32 43.74
CA SER A 711 -37.75 32.88 43.71
C SER A 711 -37.79 32.22 45.09
N PHE A 712 -38.88 32.41 45.84
CA PHE A 712 -39.04 31.85 47.17
C PHE A 712 -40.47 31.36 47.44
N TRP A 713 -40.58 30.44 48.39
CA TRP A 713 -41.86 30.10 48.98
C TRP A 713 -41.71 29.69 50.44
N ALA A 714 -42.77 29.90 51.21
CA ALA A 714 -42.90 29.52 52.61
C ALA A 714 -44.22 28.77 52.80
N ILE A 715 -44.19 27.67 53.55
CA ILE A 715 -45.38 26.87 53.79
C ILE A 715 -45.43 26.38 55.22
N SER A 716 -46.61 26.45 55.82
CA SER A 716 -46.93 25.83 57.11
C SER A 716 -48.09 24.85 56.95
N PHE A 717 -47.92 23.64 57.47
CA PHE A 717 -48.95 22.61 57.52
C PHE A 717 -49.64 22.63 58.87
N TYR A 718 -50.96 22.58 58.85
CA TYR A 718 -51.81 22.47 60.02
C TYR A 718 -52.65 21.20 59.93
N LEU A 719 -52.64 20.40 60.98
CA LEU A 719 -53.46 19.20 61.08
C LEU A 719 -54.41 19.39 62.27
N GLU A 720 -55.72 19.34 62.00
CA GLU A 720 -56.75 19.61 63.03
C GLU A 720 -56.62 20.98 63.72
N ASN A 721 -56.09 21.97 62.98
CA ASN A 721 -55.75 23.34 63.41
C ASN A 721 -54.52 23.46 64.35
N GLU A 722 -53.75 22.40 64.56
CA GLU A 722 -52.44 22.46 65.22
C GLU A 722 -51.33 22.55 64.17
N LEU A 723 -50.30 23.38 64.42
CA LEU A 723 -49.13 23.46 63.53
C LEU A 723 -48.41 22.11 63.53
N PHE A 724 -48.35 21.47 62.37
CA PHE A 724 -47.65 20.20 62.18
C PHE A 724 -46.18 20.41 61.84
N GLY A 725 -45.89 21.40 60.99
CA GLY A 725 -44.53 21.76 60.61
C GLY A 725 -44.48 22.69 59.40
N SER A 726 -43.30 23.23 59.14
CA SER A 726 -43.11 24.24 58.11
C SER A 726 -41.84 24.02 57.29
N MET A 727 -41.85 24.52 56.05
CA MET A 727 -40.73 24.48 55.12
C MET A 727 -40.59 25.83 54.43
N PHE A 728 -39.35 26.17 54.10
CA PHE A 728 -39.00 27.39 53.39
C PHE A 728 -38.05 27.09 52.25
N TYR A 729 -38.21 27.80 51.15
CA TYR A 729 -37.35 27.71 49.98
C TYR A 729 -36.88 29.11 49.59
N TYR A 730 -35.58 29.26 49.42
CA TYR A 730 -34.95 30.48 48.93
C TYR A 730 -33.64 30.13 48.23
N ASP A 731 -33.37 30.80 47.11
CA ASP A 731 -32.12 30.67 46.33
C ASP A 731 -31.70 29.21 46.09
N ASN A 732 -32.61 28.45 45.49
CA ASN A 732 -32.44 27.03 45.16
C ASN A 732 -32.16 26.08 46.34
N THR A 733 -32.39 26.53 47.58
CA THR A 733 -32.15 25.76 48.80
C THR A 733 -33.44 25.53 49.56
N ILE A 734 -33.65 24.28 50.00
CA ILE A 734 -34.79 23.89 50.83
C ILE A 734 -34.36 23.87 52.29
N TYR A 735 -35.06 24.65 53.11
CA TYR A 735 -34.94 24.67 54.56
C TYR A 735 -36.14 23.94 55.16
N THR A 736 -35.89 22.71 55.62
CA THR A 736 -36.88 21.91 56.33
C THR A 736 -36.83 22.17 57.84
N GLY A 737 -37.95 21.94 58.54
CA GLY A 737 -38.01 22.06 60.00
C GLY A 737 -37.83 23.49 60.51
N VAL A 738 -38.29 24.48 59.73
CA VAL A 738 -38.24 25.89 60.13
C VAL A 738 -39.46 26.26 60.98
N GLU A 739 -39.35 27.30 61.77
CA GLU A 739 -40.44 27.97 62.48
C GLU A 739 -40.65 29.36 61.87
N PHE A 740 -41.90 29.83 61.84
CA PHE A 740 -42.20 31.20 61.43
C PHE A 740 -42.67 32.02 62.63
N THR A 741 -41.96 33.10 62.93
CA THR A 741 -42.35 34.10 63.92
C THR A 741 -42.80 35.37 63.23
N PHE A 742 -43.81 36.07 63.75
CA PHE A 742 -44.47 37.17 63.04
C PHE A 742 -44.19 38.53 63.67
N ASP A 743 -44.08 39.55 62.83
CA ASP A 743 -44.11 40.95 63.28
C ASP A 743 -45.47 41.32 63.89
N GLU A 744 -45.50 42.39 64.68
CA GLU A 744 -46.73 42.90 65.29
C GLU A 744 -47.83 43.15 64.24
N GLY A 745 -49.01 42.57 64.47
CA GLY A 745 -50.16 42.68 63.56
C GLY A 745 -50.28 41.55 62.52
N TYR A 746 -49.32 40.63 62.45
CA TYR A 746 -49.36 39.45 61.58
C TYR A 746 -49.41 38.16 62.38
N THR A 747 -50.09 37.14 61.84
CA THR A 747 -50.31 35.86 62.56
C THR A 747 -50.25 34.63 61.66
N ARG A 748 -49.90 34.78 60.38
CA ARG A 748 -49.93 33.68 59.40
C ARG A 748 -49.02 33.94 58.21
N VAL A 749 -48.55 32.87 57.56
CA VAL A 749 -47.73 32.93 56.34
C VAL A 749 -48.61 33.25 55.13
N ASN A 750 -48.46 34.44 54.54
CA ASN A 750 -49.11 34.82 53.26
C ASN A 750 -48.43 36.06 52.63
N LEU A 751 -48.83 36.40 51.41
CA LEU A 751 -48.28 37.49 50.60
C LEU A 751 -48.25 38.89 51.24
N ASN A 752 -49.11 39.15 52.23
CA ASN A 752 -49.22 40.45 52.90
C ASN A 752 -48.57 40.48 54.28
N SER A 753 -47.99 39.37 54.74
CA SER A 753 -47.42 39.23 56.08
C SER A 753 -45.97 39.66 56.15
N CYS A 754 -45.55 40.11 57.32
CA CYS A 754 -44.14 40.22 57.69
C CYS A 754 -43.80 39.17 58.76
N TYR A 755 -42.78 38.34 58.50
CA TYR A 755 -42.39 37.23 59.37
C TYR A 755 -40.92 36.87 59.21
N HIS A 756 -40.38 36.18 60.20
CA HIS A 756 -39.01 35.68 60.24
C HIS A 756 -39.02 34.15 60.08
N VAL A 757 -38.08 33.65 59.29
CA VAL A 757 -37.80 32.22 59.14
C VAL A 757 -36.73 31.86 60.14
N VAL A 758 -37.09 31.08 61.15
CA VAL A 758 -36.22 30.70 62.27
C VAL A 758 -35.92 29.20 62.17
N LYS A 759 -34.67 28.81 62.40
CA LYS A 759 -34.29 27.40 62.53
C LYS A 759 -33.37 27.25 63.73
N ASP A 760 -33.67 26.28 64.59
CA ASP A 760 -32.88 26.01 65.81
C ASP A 760 -32.65 27.26 66.69
N GLY A 761 -33.67 28.14 66.77
CA GLY A 761 -33.63 29.39 67.53
C GLY A 761 -32.88 30.54 66.86
N VAL A 762 -32.36 30.36 65.63
CA VAL A 762 -31.65 31.39 64.87
C VAL A 762 -32.51 31.87 63.70
N THR A 763 -32.69 33.19 63.58
CA THR A 763 -33.33 33.79 62.40
C THR A 763 -32.41 33.68 61.20
N LEU A 764 -32.88 32.97 60.17
CA LEU A 764 -32.18 32.80 58.90
C LEU A 764 -32.59 33.85 57.86
N PHE A 765 -33.87 34.23 57.84
CA PHE A 765 -34.41 35.17 56.85
C PHE A 765 -35.51 36.05 57.45
N ASP A 766 -35.57 37.30 57.01
CA ASP A 766 -36.75 38.16 57.19
C ASP A 766 -37.55 38.20 55.89
N VAL A 767 -38.86 38.01 56.00
CA VAL A 767 -39.80 38.15 54.90
C VAL A 767 -40.67 39.36 55.18
N ASN A 768 -40.49 40.44 54.42
CA ASN A 768 -41.33 41.63 54.47
C ASN A 768 -42.24 41.65 53.24
N LYS A 769 -43.46 41.12 53.41
CA LYS A 769 -44.38 40.86 52.30
C LYS A 769 -43.65 40.02 51.25
N ASN A 770 -43.57 40.50 50.01
CA ASN A 770 -42.96 39.75 48.91
C ASN A 770 -41.43 39.86 48.82
N LYS A 771 -40.73 40.37 49.84
CA LYS A 771 -39.26 40.49 49.81
C LYS A 771 -38.60 39.67 50.90
N VAL A 772 -37.59 38.88 50.53
CA VAL A 772 -36.77 38.11 51.46
C VAL A 772 -35.44 38.82 51.67
N THR A 773 -35.03 38.95 52.93
CA THR A 773 -33.71 39.44 53.34
C THR A 773 -33.00 38.34 54.12
N PRO A 774 -31.91 37.75 53.58
CA PRO A 774 -31.13 36.75 54.30
C PRO A 774 -30.34 37.37 55.45
N HIS A 775 -30.37 36.73 56.61
CA HIS A 775 -29.47 36.99 57.72
C HIS A 775 -28.33 35.99 57.64
N VAL A 776 -27.27 36.40 56.94
CA VAL A 776 -26.11 35.57 56.64
C VAL A 776 -25.48 35.06 57.94
N ASN A 777 -25.37 33.74 58.03
CA ASN A 777 -24.12 33.05 57.68
C ASN A 777 -24.36 31.98 56.63
#